data_AF-A0A9P9DY38-F1
#
_entry.id   AF-A0A9P9DY38-F1
#
_cell.length_a   1.000
_cell.length_b   1.000
_cell.length_c   1.000
_cell.angle_alpha   90.00
_cell.angle_beta   90.00
_cell.angle_gamma   90.00
#
_symmetry.space_group_name_H-M   'P 1'
#
loop_
_entity.id
_entity.type
_entity.pdbx_description
1 polymer ?
#
loop_
_entity_poly.entity_id
_entity_poly.type
_entity_poly.pdbx_seq_one_letter_code
_entity_poly.pdbx_strand_id
1 'polypeptide(L)'
;MAHPFVSDSHLLHRTFAHRPERVVSASGVSLYLDSGRQVLDASAGPAVSCLGYGRPEVADAIANQVNQLAYLYSGARFTCDATEELATALLQGQPGGLCKAIFVNSGSEATDAAIKLATQYWHERGMPLKSHFIARKQSYHGNTIGALCISGHDSRRAMYRDWLSGNVSFVDPCFAYRLKGEDESDDAYVKRLAVQLEAEILRVGPEKVSAFVAETVSGTTLGCLPAVPGYFKAAREICDKYDVLLILDEIMCGMGKTGTVHAWQQEGITGPDIQTIGKALGGGFIPLSGVLLSRKIFDALADGSGGLAHGHTFQAHPVACAAALEVQRIIRDENILGNVTRMGHVLETLLKEQIGPLEFVGDIRGRGLFWAVEFMQNPVDKVPFAPNAKLCNQIVDRALELGLNVLGNLGTTGEVHVEHVIMSPPYVVTEAELTQMPNSGASRREGYTRQRRGCLTCRQRKKKCDQIYPVCSHCSRLNLVCKREAPRAVQSSLPADPSKSIAAKPKTAQSGEWAQGVMMFLGRVPPPYSGPSEGTDSCQLAASRRAMLRYYTVTLAFLLTTNLENNCFLSVILPMAFECPTLTYAVSAWASSHLALRDNAFKSLALQHRGHTIARFQESMQQGDLSTEMCLAVTMVLCSMECISEATDCWYPHLAGAAAALTKRPGSLHDPKHAIQSTFEGRWLLRNFAYHDVMTSVSLDCRPLIRGFYWASEDDSLADPYFGFASRLLFLISETSVLNSDFAEAKDERNTGNGSNSHLTSEMESFGSSMFQGSFSERAHAIEEELQNWTSPPGEGNPPLALLGESYRNAALIHLYRTLRRHIDGYSAILQAKIDFCVEAICNLSRDVPEGCLVECTLLFPLFMAGGEAQGTEQIEMIREKLQAMERWRKFRNVQACLDVLDEVWRRKTDGSRRSDWDHVDWLDVVKQRGWKLSIS
;
A
#
# COMPACT_ATOMS: atom_id res chain seq x y z
N MET A 1 30.68 -26.25 16.74
CA MET A 1 30.26 -26.35 15.32
C MET A 1 29.08 -25.41 15.12
N ALA A 2 28.97 -24.80 13.94
CA ALA A 2 27.81 -23.97 13.62
C ALA A 2 26.54 -24.83 13.57
N HIS A 3 25.41 -24.26 13.97
CA HIS A 3 24.11 -24.91 13.87
C HIS A 3 23.81 -25.19 12.38
N PRO A 4 23.28 -26.38 12.00
CA PRO A 4 23.07 -26.74 10.59
C PRO A 4 22.32 -25.69 9.77
N PHE A 5 21.20 -25.18 10.30
CA PHE A 5 20.46 -24.07 9.68
C PHE A 5 21.33 -22.83 9.38
N VAL A 6 22.24 -22.47 10.29
CA VAL A 6 23.12 -21.31 10.10
C VAL A 6 24.19 -21.61 9.06
N SER A 7 24.70 -22.85 9.02
CA SER A 7 25.64 -23.30 7.98
C SER A 7 25.02 -23.28 6.58
N ASP A 8 23.75 -23.64 6.47
CA ASP A 8 23.02 -23.71 5.19
C ASP A 8 22.44 -22.35 4.76
N SER A 9 22.32 -21.39 5.70
CA SER A 9 21.78 -20.05 5.43
C SER A 9 22.77 -19.22 4.62
N HIS A 10 22.31 -18.62 3.53
CA HIS A 10 23.08 -17.61 2.79
C HIS A 10 23.21 -16.28 3.55
N LEU A 11 22.42 -16.07 4.61
CA LEU A 11 22.55 -14.91 5.49
C LEU A 11 23.54 -15.21 6.62
N LEU A 12 24.58 -14.38 6.74
CA LEU A 12 25.54 -14.48 7.84
C LEU A 12 24.92 -14.00 9.16
N HIS A 13 24.45 -14.94 9.97
CA HIS A 13 23.93 -14.63 11.30
C HIS A 13 25.04 -14.20 12.25
N ARG A 14 24.75 -13.29 13.19
CA ARG A 14 25.73 -12.78 14.16
C ARG A 14 26.26 -13.86 15.12
N THR A 15 25.46 -14.89 15.36
CA THR A 15 25.79 -16.05 16.20
C THR A 15 25.60 -17.31 15.35
N PHE A 16 26.55 -18.23 15.46
CA PHE A 16 26.54 -19.50 14.74
C PHE A 16 26.05 -20.66 15.60
N ALA A 17 25.86 -20.46 16.90
CA ALA A 17 25.62 -21.54 17.85
C ALA A 17 24.17 -22.04 17.85
N HIS A 18 23.21 -21.20 17.48
CA HIS A 18 21.78 -21.47 17.60
C HIS A 18 21.04 -21.09 16.33
N ARG A 19 19.93 -21.80 16.06
CA ARG A 19 18.98 -21.40 15.02
C ARG A 19 18.24 -20.13 15.49
N PRO A 20 18.21 -19.06 14.68
CA PRO A 20 17.37 -17.91 14.98
C PRO A 20 15.89 -18.26 14.95
N GLU A 21 15.13 -17.75 15.92
CA GLU A 21 13.66 -17.86 15.92
C GLU A 21 13.07 -17.06 14.74
N ARG A 22 12.16 -17.68 13.99
CA ARG A 22 11.54 -17.02 12.84
C ARG A 22 10.26 -16.31 13.24
N VAL A 23 10.28 -14.98 13.21
CA VAL A 23 9.11 -14.12 13.39
C VAL A 23 8.32 -14.04 12.07
N VAL A 24 7.00 -14.30 12.11
CA VAL A 24 6.12 -14.24 10.93
C VAL A 24 5.21 -13.03 10.91
N SER A 25 4.93 -12.44 12.08
CA SER A 25 4.19 -11.18 12.19
C SER A 25 4.43 -10.55 13.56
N ALA A 26 4.05 -9.28 13.71
CA ALA A 26 4.12 -8.57 14.98
C ALA A 26 2.95 -7.58 15.09
N SER A 27 2.47 -7.31 16.29
CA SER A 27 1.37 -6.36 16.55
C SER A 27 1.44 -5.82 17.98
N GLY A 28 1.31 -4.50 18.12
CA GLY A 28 1.45 -3.84 19.42
C GLY A 28 2.85 -4.08 19.98
N VAL A 29 2.93 -4.70 21.15
CA VAL A 29 4.21 -5.02 21.82
C VAL A 29 4.62 -6.49 21.64
N SER A 30 3.95 -7.26 20.77
CA SER A 30 4.16 -8.71 20.65
C SER A 30 4.68 -9.14 19.27
N LEU A 31 5.58 -10.11 19.29
CA LEU A 31 6.07 -10.87 18.14
C LEU A 31 5.34 -12.22 18.08
N TYR A 32 5.08 -12.71 16.86
CA TYR A 32 4.49 -14.01 16.63
C TYR A 32 5.45 -14.86 15.82
N LEU A 33 5.89 -15.98 16.40
CA LEU A 33 6.82 -16.91 15.79
C LEU A 33 6.10 -17.87 14.84
N ASP A 34 6.83 -18.47 13.90
CA ASP A 34 6.29 -19.51 13.02
C ASP A 34 5.82 -20.77 13.75
N SER A 35 6.36 -21.03 14.95
CA SER A 35 5.89 -22.04 15.89
C SER A 35 4.49 -21.77 16.47
N GLY A 36 3.93 -20.58 16.23
CA GLY A 36 2.67 -20.12 16.81
C GLY A 36 2.81 -19.52 18.22
N ARG A 37 4.02 -19.52 18.79
CA ARG A 37 4.31 -18.87 20.08
C ARG A 37 4.24 -17.35 19.93
N GLN A 38 3.60 -16.70 20.90
CA GLN A 38 3.63 -15.25 21.07
C GLN A 38 4.76 -14.90 22.04
N VAL A 39 5.54 -13.88 21.70
CA VAL A 39 6.62 -13.35 22.53
C VAL A 39 6.35 -11.88 22.79
N LEU A 40 6.26 -11.48 24.05
CA LEU A 40 6.20 -10.08 24.45
C LEU A 40 7.57 -9.45 24.23
N ASP A 41 7.66 -8.42 23.39
CA ASP A 41 8.92 -7.74 23.14
C ASP A 41 9.15 -6.59 24.11
N ALA A 42 9.77 -6.92 25.24
CA ALA A 42 10.23 -5.93 26.22
C ALA A 42 11.58 -5.29 25.82
N SER A 43 12.16 -5.64 24.67
CA SER A 43 13.38 -5.01 24.17
C SER A 43 13.12 -3.91 23.13
N ALA A 44 12.00 -4.03 22.39
CA ALA A 44 11.72 -3.26 21.19
C ALA A 44 12.87 -3.31 20.17
N GLY A 45 13.54 -4.48 20.04
CA GLY A 45 14.87 -4.62 19.44
C GLY A 45 15.98 -4.08 20.36
N PRO A 46 16.97 -3.33 19.86
CA PRO A 46 17.86 -2.54 20.72
C PRO A 46 17.23 -1.18 21.04
N ALA A 47 16.03 -1.18 21.63
CA ALA A 47 15.22 0.01 21.96
C ALA A 47 14.80 0.87 20.75
N VAL A 48 14.37 0.23 19.65
CA VAL A 48 14.06 0.87 18.36
C VAL A 48 12.56 1.06 18.12
N SER A 49 11.77 0.01 18.30
CA SER A 49 10.33 -0.01 17.94
C SER A 49 9.49 0.75 18.96
N CYS A 50 9.56 2.09 18.93
CA CYS A 50 8.98 2.94 19.97
C CYS A 50 7.44 2.96 19.95
N LEU A 51 6.80 2.90 18.78
CA LEU A 51 5.33 2.83 18.68
C LEU A 51 4.79 1.39 18.69
N GLY A 52 5.67 0.42 18.89
CA GLY A 52 5.37 -1.00 18.69
C GLY A 52 5.18 -1.33 17.21
N TYR A 53 4.51 -2.44 16.97
CA TYR A 53 4.38 -3.04 15.65
C TYR A 53 2.99 -2.84 15.04
N GLY A 54 2.96 -2.59 13.73
CA GLY A 54 1.73 -2.55 12.93
C GLY A 54 0.92 -1.27 13.07
N ARG A 55 1.58 -0.10 13.03
CA ARG A 55 0.92 1.22 12.93
C ARG A 55 0.64 1.54 11.45
N PRO A 56 -0.63 1.47 10.98
CA PRO A 56 -0.95 1.73 9.58
C PRO A 56 -0.64 3.17 9.17
N GLU A 57 -0.74 4.14 10.08
CA GLU A 57 -0.52 5.55 9.80
C GLU A 57 0.89 5.81 9.23
N VAL A 58 1.90 5.19 9.84
CA VAL A 58 3.30 5.28 9.37
C VAL A 58 3.49 4.52 8.04
N ALA A 59 2.81 3.39 7.86
CA ALA A 59 2.85 2.64 6.60
C ALA A 59 2.23 3.42 5.44
N ASP A 60 1.12 4.11 5.69
CA ASP A 60 0.44 4.98 4.73
C ASP A 60 1.32 6.19 4.38
N ALA A 61 1.99 6.81 5.37
CA ALA A 61 2.95 7.88 5.13
C ALA A 61 4.12 7.43 4.23
N ILE A 62 4.65 6.22 4.47
CA ILE A 62 5.68 5.61 3.62
C ILE A 62 5.15 5.39 2.19
N ALA A 63 3.98 4.75 2.05
CA ALA A 63 3.40 4.43 0.75
C ALA A 63 3.10 5.70 -0.06
N ASN A 64 2.51 6.72 0.58
CA ASN A 64 2.22 8.00 -0.03
C ASN A 64 3.51 8.70 -0.50
N GLN A 65 4.55 8.73 0.34
CA GLN A 65 5.82 9.34 -0.03
C GLN A 65 6.51 8.58 -1.17
N VAL A 66 6.47 7.25 -1.18
CA VAL A 66 7.02 6.44 -2.29
C VAL A 66 6.30 6.76 -3.61
N ASN A 67 4.97 6.85 -3.58
CA ASN A 67 4.17 7.18 -4.75
C ASN A 67 4.38 8.62 -5.26
N GLN A 68 4.74 9.55 -4.37
CA GLN A 68 5.00 10.94 -4.72
C GLN A 68 6.44 11.18 -5.17
N LEU A 69 7.42 10.73 -4.37
CA LEU A 69 8.85 10.91 -4.58
C LEU A 69 9.61 9.88 -3.72
N ALA A 70 9.96 8.75 -4.33
CA ALA A 70 10.67 7.67 -3.64
C ALA A 70 12.10 8.07 -3.23
N TYR A 71 12.82 8.82 -4.06
CA TYR A 71 14.22 9.17 -3.81
C TYR A 71 14.55 10.55 -4.36
N LEU A 72 15.41 11.27 -3.62
CA LEU A 72 15.98 12.54 -4.03
C LEU A 72 17.39 12.65 -3.47
N TYR A 73 18.36 12.99 -4.33
CA TYR A 73 19.74 13.21 -3.90
C TYR A 73 19.89 14.60 -3.28
N SER A 74 20.12 14.66 -1.97
CA SER A 74 20.22 15.93 -1.21
C SER A 74 21.49 16.74 -1.48
N GLY A 75 22.51 16.15 -2.13
CA GLY A 75 23.72 16.88 -2.56
C GLY A 75 23.55 17.67 -3.86
N ALA A 76 22.43 17.51 -4.57
CA ALA A 76 22.06 18.33 -5.73
C ALA A 76 21.30 19.60 -5.29
N ARG A 77 20.88 20.43 -6.24
CA ARG A 77 20.10 21.66 -5.98
C ARG A 77 18.62 21.38 -5.70
N PHE A 78 18.30 20.30 -5.00
CA PHE A 78 16.93 19.85 -4.77
C PHE A 78 16.66 19.59 -3.29
N THR A 79 15.42 19.86 -2.86
CA THR A 79 14.87 19.48 -1.55
C THR A 79 13.43 18.98 -1.72
N CYS A 80 12.82 18.47 -0.65
CA CYS A 80 11.42 18.03 -0.65
C CYS A 80 10.74 18.27 0.71
N ASP A 81 9.41 18.35 0.69
CA ASP A 81 8.59 18.71 1.85
C ASP A 81 8.83 17.77 3.03
N ALA A 82 8.89 16.46 2.82
CA ALA A 82 9.10 15.49 3.90
C ALA A 82 10.40 15.73 4.69
N THR A 83 11.48 16.11 4.00
CA THR A 83 12.78 16.40 4.62
C THR A 83 12.73 17.72 5.40
N GLU A 84 12.19 18.79 4.79
CA GLU A 84 12.10 20.11 5.41
C GLU A 84 11.11 20.12 6.59
N GLU A 85 9.98 19.42 6.47
CA GLU A 85 8.98 19.28 7.52
C GLU A 85 9.52 18.49 8.72
N LEU A 86 10.28 17.41 8.49
CA LEU A 86 10.93 16.68 9.58
C LEU A 86 11.95 17.57 10.30
N ALA A 87 12.82 18.28 9.57
CA ALA A 87 13.77 19.20 10.17
C ALA A 87 13.05 20.29 10.98
N THR A 88 11.99 20.86 10.42
CA THR A 88 11.16 21.86 11.09
C THR A 88 10.53 21.31 12.36
N ALA A 89 9.95 20.11 12.32
CA ALA A 89 9.31 19.48 13.48
C ALA A 89 10.30 19.21 14.63
N LEU A 90 11.51 18.77 14.31
CA LEU A 90 12.55 18.49 15.32
C LEU A 90 13.18 19.75 15.92
N LEU A 91 13.28 20.82 15.13
CA LEU A 91 13.98 22.06 15.51
C LEU A 91 13.05 23.21 15.87
N GLN A 92 11.73 22.96 15.88
CA GLN A 92 10.73 23.94 16.27
C GLN A 92 11.04 24.45 17.69
N GLY A 93 11.18 25.78 17.84
CA GLY A 93 11.54 26.40 19.11
C GLY A 93 13.04 26.34 19.46
N GLN A 94 13.89 25.80 18.58
CA GLN A 94 15.35 25.72 18.72
C GLN A 94 15.79 25.15 20.08
N PRO A 95 15.40 23.90 20.41
CA PRO A 95 15.69 23.30 21.72
C PRO A 95 17.20 23.30 21.98
N GLY A 96 17.61 23.95 23.07
CA GLY A 96 19.02 24.09 23.45
C GLY A 96 19.90 24.82 22.44
N GLY A 97 19.31 25.67 21.59
CA GLY A 97 20.01 26.42 20.55
C GLY A 97 20.37 25.60 19.30
N LEU A 98 19.87 24.35 19.19
CA LEU A 98 19.98 23.53 17.99
C LEU A 98 19.12 24.12 16.88
N CYS A 99 19.67 24.27 15.68
CA CYS A 99 19.00 24.99 14.58
C CYS A 99 19.12 24.34 13.20
N LYS A 100 19.95 23.31 13.02
CA LYS A 100 20.08 22.57 11.76
C LYS A 100 20.16 21.07 12.01
N ALA A 101 19.71 20.29 11.02
CA ALA A 101 19.71 18.84 11.05
C ALA A 101 20.43 18.27 9.83
N ILE A 102 21.15 17.17 10.03
CA ILE A 102 21.69 16.29 8.99
C ILE A 102 21.01 14.93 9.18
N PHE A 103 20.42 14.35 8.13
CA PHE A 103 19.75 13.06 8.20
C PHE A 103 20.51 11.97 7.46
N VAL A 104 20.78 10.86 8.14
CA VAL A 104 21.54 9.69 7.65
C VAL A 104 20.80 8.40 8.03
N ASN A 105 21.33 7.22 7.70
CA ASN A 105 20.54 5.98 7.76
C ASN A 105 20.82 5.12 8.99
N SER A 106 21.88 5.43 9.75
CA SER A 106 22.25 4.69 10.94
C SER A 106 22.89 5.58 12.01
N GLY A 107 22.86 5.12 13.26
CA GLY A 107 23.53 5.81 14.36
C GLY A 107 25.05 5.92 14.16
N SER A 108 25.68 4.90 13.56
CA SER A 108 27.11 4.93 13.23
C SER A 108 27.42 6.02 12.19
N GLU A 109 26.58 6.16 11.16
CA GLU A 109 26.71 7.27 10.19
C GLU A 109 26.50 8.63 10.86
N ALA A 110 25.56 8.74 11.81
CA ALA A 110 25.32 9.99 12.52
C ALA A 110 26.53 10.40 13.37
N THR A 111 27.17 9.42 14.01
CA THR A 111 28.42 9.64 14.75
C THR A 111 29.57 10.04 13.83
N ASP A 112 29.74 9.38 12.69
CA ASP A 112 30.77 9.77 11.70
C ASP A 112 30.52 11.19 11.16
N ALA A 113 29.26 11.53 10.90
CA ALA A 113 28.85 12.88 10.51
C ALA A 113 29.16 13.91 11.61
N ALA A 114 28.90 13.59 12.89
CA ALA A 114 29.20 14.45 14.02
C ALA A 114 30.71 14.68 14.21
N ILE A 115 31.54 13.64 14.07
CA ILE A 115 33.02 13.73 14.11
C ILE A 115 33.52 14.66 12.98
N LYS A 116 33.00 14.47 11.76
CA LYS A 116 33.38 15.29 10.60
C LYS A 116 32.91 16.74 10.77
N LEU A 117 31.71 16.95 11.28
CA LEU A 117 31.14 18.27 11.55
C LEU A 117 31.97 19.03 12.60
N ALA A 118 32.31 18.38 13.72
CA ALA A 118 33.13 18.97 14.77
C ALA A 118 34.54 19.32 14.27
N THR A 119 35.17 18.41 13.52
CA THR A 119 36.48 18.66 12.89
C THR A 119 36.40 19.84 11.93
N GLN A 120 35.43 19.85 11.01
CA GLN A 120 35.31 20.92 10.03
C GLN A 120 35.02 22.27 10.71
N TYR A 121 34.16 22.32 11.72
CA TYR A 121 33.92 23.53 12.51
C TYR A 121 35.23 24.19 12.96
N TRP A 122 36.17 23.42 13.50
CA TRP A 122 37.45 23.97 13.95
C TRP A 122 38.36 24.41 12.80
N HIS A 123 38.30 23.74 11.65
CA HIS A 123 38.96 24.22 10.44
C HIS A 123 38.43 25.58 10.01
N GLU A 124 37.10 25.77 9.97
CA GLU A 124 36.49 27.07 9.61
C GLU A 124 36.85 28.17 10.62
N ARG A 125 37.04 27.80 11.89
CA ARG A 125 37.48 28.72 12.96
C ARG A 125 38.98 29.03 12.94
N GLY A 126 39.74 28.50 11.98
CA GLY A 126 41.19 28.69 11.88
C GLY A 126 42.00 27.93 12.94
N MET A 127 41.40 26.90 13.57
CA MET A 127 42.01 26.09 14.63
C MET A 127 42.10 24.61 14.23
N PRO A 128 42.71 24.25 13.08
CA PRO A 128 42.67 22.89 12.53
C PRO A 128 43.36 21.82 13.40
N LEU A 129 44.16 22.22 14.38
CA LEU A 129 44.78 21.30 15.34
C LEU A 129 43.77 20.70 16.32
N LYS A 130 42.61 21.34 16.53
CA LYS A 130 41.50 20.83 17.34
C LYS A 130 40.82 19.64 16.65
N SER A 131 41.43 18.47 16.79
CA SER A 131 41.07 17.22 16.10
C SER A 131 40.97 16.01 17.02
N HIS A 132 41.36 16.14 18.30
CA HIS A 132 41.35 15.07 19.29
C HIS A 132 39.98 14.97 19.96
N PHE A 133 39.45 13.76 20.12
CA PHE A 133 38.16 13.52 20.78
C PHE A 133 38.37 12.86 22.15
N ILE A 134 37.65 13.33 23.16
CA ILE A 134 37.59 12.67 24.46
C ILE A 134 36.23 12.00 24.57
N ALA A 135 36.20 10.70 24.83
CA ALA A 135 34.97 9.94 25.06
C ALA A 135 35.01 9.28 26.44
N ARG A 136 33.97 8.54 26.81
CA ARG A 136 33.95 7.79 28.07
C ARG A 136 34.38 6.35 27.86
N LYS A 137 35.09 5.76 28.81
CA LYS A 137 35.28 4.30 28.87
C LYS A 137 33.91 3.62 28.93
N GLN A 138 33.79 2.42 28.34
CA GLN A 138 32.54 1.64 28.31
C GLN A 138 31.36 2.41 27.68
N SER A 139 31.62 3.25 26.68
CA SER A 139 30.60 3.91 25.87
C SER A 139 30.36 3.20 24.54
N TYR A 140 29.21 3.45 23.91
CA TYR A 140 28.94 2.98 22.56
C TYR A 140 28.37 4.09 21.68
N HIS A 141 29.08 4.38 20.59
CA HIS A 141 28.75 5.45 19.64
C HIS A 141 28.61 4.94 18.19
N GLY A 142 28.69 3.62 17.96
CA GLY A 142 28.49 3.01 16.65
C GLY A 142 29.53 1.95 16.30
N ASN A 143 29.51 1.51 15.05
CA ASN A 143 30.31 0.36 14.59
C ASN A 143 30.94 0.54 13.19
N THR A 144 30.89 1.74 12.61
CA THR A 144 31.83 2.13 11.53
C THR A 144 33.21 2.37 12.13
N ILE A 145 34.28 2.40 11.32
CA ILE A 145 35.64 2.60 11.88
C ILE A 145 35.74 3.93 12.65
N GLY A 146 35.17 5.03 12.14
CA GLY A 146 35.15 6.32 12.83
C GLY A 146 34.39 6.29 14.15
N ALA A 147 33.13 5.84 14.12
CA ALA A 147 32.30 5.69 15.32
C ALA A 147 32.91 4.71 16.34
N LEU A 148 33.56 3.65 15.87
CA LEU A 148 34.25 2.69 16.72
C LEU A 148 35.50 3.30 17.38
N CYS A 149 36.19 4.25 16.72
CA CYS A 149 37.33 4.98 17.32
C CYS A 149 36.92 5.70 18.60
N ILE A 150 35.74 6.33 18.62
CA ILE A 150 35.25 7.06 19.80
C ILE A 150 34.40 6.19 20.75
N SER A 151 33.99 4.99 20.34
CA SER A 151 33.29 4.05 21.23
C SER A 151 34.28 3.40 22.20
N GLY A 152 33.98 3.42 23.49
CA GLY A 152 34.75 2.74 24.55
C GLY A 152 34.40 1.27 24.75
N HIS A 153 33.96 0.55 23.71
CA HIS A 153 33.55 -0.87 23.78
C HIS A 153 34.72 -1.80 23.44
N ASP A 154 35.41 -2.29 24.47
CA ASP A 154 36.70 -2.98 24.30
C ASP A 154 36.64 -4.22 23.42
N SER A 155 35.65 -5.11 23.59
CA SER A 155 35.61 -6.35 22.80
C SER A 155 35.34 -6.08 21.33
N ARG A 156 34.59 -5.03 21.00
CA ARG A 156 34.34 -4.64 19.60
C ARG A 156 35.53 -3.96 18.97
N ARG A 157 36.29 -3.18 19.74
CA ARG A 157 37.53 -2.54 19.28
C ARG A 157 38.67 -3.54 19.08
N ALA A 158 38.72 -4.60 19.87
CA ALA A 158 39.87 -5.50 19.98
C ALA A 158 40.40 -6.02 18.63
N MET A 159 39.50 -6.45 17.74
CA MET A 159 39.88 -6.99 16.43
C MET A 159 40.35 -5.93 15.43
N TYR A 160 40.00 -4.65 15.64
CA TYR A 160 40.25 -3.56 14.71
C TYR A 160 41.28 -2.57 15.20
N ARG A 161 42.00 -2.84 16.31
CA ARG A 161 42.91 -1.89 16.98
C ARG A 161 43.86 -1.18 16.02
N ASP A 162 44.43 -1.90 15.06
CA ASP A 162 45.39 -1.35 14.08
C ASP A 162 44.76 -0.37 13.08
N TRP A 163 43.44 -0.33 12.98
CA TRP A 163 42.68 0.58 12.12
C TRP A 163 42.05 1.74 12.89
N LEU A 164 42.16 1.76 14.23
CA LEU A 164 41.57 2.81 15.05
C LEU A 164 42.54 4.00 15.17
N SER A 165 42.00 5.21 15.08
CA SER A 165 42.74 6.46 15.24
C SER A 165 43.32 6.58 16.66
N GLY A 166 44.56 7.09 16.76
CA GLY A 166 45.18 7.49 18.01
C GLY A 166 44.71 8.83 18.59
N ASN A 167 43.92 9.61 17.82
CA ASN A 167 43.41 10.92 18.24
C ASN A 167 42.13 10.84 19.09
N VAL A 168 42.04 9.78 19.90
CA VAL A 168 40.93 9.57 20.83
C VAL A 168 41.48 9.14 22.17
N SER A 169 40.95 9.71 23.25
CA SER A 169 41.21 9.25 24.61
C SER A 169 39.91 9.09 25.40
N PHE A 170 40.02 8.42 26.55
CA PHE A 170 38.86 7.98 27.33
C PHE A 170 38.99 8.38 28.80
N VAL A 171 37.93 9.00 29.33
CA VAL A 171 37.76 9.29 30.77
C VAL A 171 36.75 8.32 31.39
N ASP A 172 36.68 8.24 32.73
CA ASP A 172 35.77 7.30 33.38
C ASP A 172 34.30 7.69 33.15
N PRO A 173 33.39 6.71 33.04
CA PRO A 173 31.96 6.97 33.01
C PRO A 173 31.45 7.43 34.38
N CYS A 174 30.31 8.12 34.41
CA CYS A 174 29.58 8.43 35.64
C CYS A 174 28.82 7.19 36.14
N PHE A 175 29.56 6.15 36.56
CA PHE A 175 29.04 4.88 37.02
C PHE A 175 29.13 4.75 38.54
N ALA A 176 28.29 5.53 39.24
CA ALA A 176 28.36 5.68 40.69
C ALA A 176 28.32 4.35 41.44
N TYR A 177 27.49 3.41 41.00
CA TYR A 177 27.35 2.13 41.69
C TYR A 177 28.67 1.33 41.77
N ARG A 178 29.55 1.43 40.76
CA ARG A 178 30.84 0.72 40.71
C ARG A 178 32.05 1.57 41.03
N LEU A 179 32.02 2.86 40.71
CA LEU A 179 33.19 3.74 40.73
C LEU A 179 33.14 4.84 41.78
N LYS A 180 32.01 5.06 42.46
CA LYS A 180 31.91 5.98 43.60
C LYS A 180 32.49 5.31 44.85
N GLY A 181 33.32 6.03 45.60
CA GLY A 181 33.81 5.54 46.90
C GLY A 181 32.67 5.34 47.90
N GLU A 182 32.82 4.44 48.87
CA GLU A 182 31.78 4.15 49.87
C GLU A 182 31.36 5.39 50.67
N ASP A 183 32.33 6.22 51.05
CA ASP A 183 32.11 7.49 51.77
C ASP A 183 32.06 8.72 50.84
N GLU A 184 32.06 8.52 49.52
CA GLU A 184 32.06 9.62 48.55
C GLU A 184 30.62 10.06 48.26
N SER A 185 30.30 11.31 48.62
CA SER A 185 29.03 11.94 48.22
C SER A 185 28.92 12.08 46.70
N ASP A 186 27.69 12.16 46.20
CA ASP A 186 27.42 12.37 44.76
C ASP A 186 28.10 13.64 44.21
N ASP A 187 28.09 14.74 44.96
CA ASP A 187 28.77 15.99 44.57
C ASP A 187 30.30 15.82 44.50
N ALA A 188 30.89 15.10 45.46
CA ALA A 188 32.32 14.81 45.47
C ALA A 188 32.71 13.91 44.28
N TYR A 189 31.87 12.93 43.96
CA TYR A 189 32.06 12.04 42.82
C TYR A 189 32.00 12.79 41.49
N VAL A 190 30.98 13.64 41.31
CA VAL A 190 30.86 14.52 40.13
C VAL A 190 32.09 15.42 40.01
N LYS A 191 32.53 16.04 41.10
CA LYS A 191 33.74 16.88 41.11
C LYS A 191 34.99 16.11 40.69
N ARG A 192 35.15 14.86 41.15
CA ARG A 192 36.29 14.02 40.76
C ARG A 192 36.28 13.70 39.26
N LEU A 193 35.14 13.34 38.69
CA LEU A 193 35.01 13.10 37.25
C LEU A 193 35.23 14.38 36.43
N ALA A 194 34.77 15.53 36.93
CA ALA A 194 35.02 16.82 36.31
C ALA A 194 36.53 17.14 36.28
N VAL A 195 37.23 16.96 37.40
CA VAL A 195 38.70 17.11 37.47
C VAL A 195 39.40 16.15 36.51
N GLN A 196 38.92 14.92 36.36
CA GLN A 196 39.49 13.97 35.40
C GLN A 196 39.32 14.43 33.95
N LEU A 197 38.13 14.92 33.56
CA LEU A 197 37.90 15.46 32.22
C LEU A 197 38.80 16.66 31.94
N GLU A 198 38.87 17.60 32.88
CA GLU A 198 39.74 18.77 32.78
C GLU A 198 41.22 18.38 32.69
N ALA A 199 41.68 17.44 33.52
CA ALA A 199 43.05 16.94 33.48
C ALA A 199 43.38 16.29 32.12
N GLU A 200 42.44 15.56 31.53
CA GLU A 200 42.63 14.93 30.23
C GLU A 200 42.70 15.96 29.09
N ILE A 201 41.85 17.00 29.13
CA ILE A 201 41.93 18.13 28.21
C ILE A 201 43.31 18.80 28.30
N LEU A 202 43.78 19.06 29.52
CA LEU A 202 45.09 19.67 29.75
C LEU A 202 46.26 18.78 29.32
N ARG A 203 46.15 17.45 29.51
CA ARG A 203 47.17 16.47 29.11
C ARG A 203 47.34 16.41 27.60
N VAL A 204 46.24 16.43 26.84
CA VAL A 204 46.26 16.44 25.38
C VAL A 204 46.71 17.81 24.84
N GLY A 205 46.26 18.88 25.51
CA GLY A 205 46.39 20.27 25.07
C GLY A 205 45.03 20.81 24.63
N PRO A 206 44.46 21.84 25.30
CA PRO A 206 43.16 22.42 24.95
C PRO A 206 43.07 22.88 23.49
N GLU A 207 44.18 23.30 22.91
CA GLU A 207 44.32 23.70 21.50
C GLU A 207 44.20 22.54 20.50
N LYS A 208 44.18 21.29 20.98
CA LYS A 208 44.05 20.08 20.17
C LYS A 208 42.74 19.33 20.39
N VAL A 209 42.05 19.58 21.51
CA VAL A 209 40.79 18.89 21.81
C VAL A 209 39.64 19.51 21.01
N SER A 210 39.01 18.69 20.18
CA SER A 210 37.86 19.05 19.36
C SER A 210 36.56 19.00 20.16
N ALA A 211 36.31 17.86 20.81
CA ALA A 211 35.04 17.60 21.47
C ALA A 211 35.15 16.58 22.61
N PHE A 212 34.26 16.72 23.60
CA PHE A 212 33.89 15.68 24.55
C PHE A 212 32.60 15.00 24.09
N VAL A 213 32.61 13.67 24.03
CA VAL A 213 31.49 12.85 23.54
C VAL A 213 30.97 11.94 24.64
N ALA A 214 29.65 11.96 24.86
CA ALA A 214 29.00 11.12 25.86
C ALA A 214 27.56 10.77 25.47
N GLU A 215 27.12 9.55 25.77
CA GLU A 215 25.68 9.22 25.78
C GLU A 215 25.04 9.88 27.01
N THR A 216 23.92 10.59 26.84
CA THR A 216 23.22 11.23 27.97
C THR A 216 22.80 10.21 29.03
N VAL A 217 22.20 9.11 28.57
CA VAL A 217 21.99 7.88 29.35
C VAL A 217 22.65 6.75 28.56
N SER A 218 23.60 6.04 29.18
CA SER A 218 24.35 4.99 28.48
C SER A 218 23.45 3.80 28.15
N GLY A 219 23.62 3.23 26.96
CA GLY A 219 22.81 2.13 26.47
C GLY A 219 23.26 0.76 26.94
N THR A 220 23.57 -0.12 25.98
CA THR A 220 23.90 -1.54 26.23
C THR A 220 25.25 -1.80 26.87
N THR A 221 26.14 -0.80 26.96
CA THR A 221 27.48 -1.01 27.51
C THR A 221 27.50 -1.00 29.03
N LEU A 222 26.76 -0.06 29.63
CA LEU A 222 26.62 0.10 31.07
C LEU A 222 25.20 -0.17 31.57
N GLY A 223 24.28 -0.59 30.69
CA GLY A 223 22.91 -0.97 31.05
C GLY A 223 22.05 0.21 31.50
N CYS A 224 21.55 1.01 30.55
CA CYS A 224 20.61 2.10 30.80
C CYS A 224 21.06 3.12 31.87
N LEU A 225 22.37 3.31 32.04
CA LEU A 225 22.96 4.04 33.15
C LEU A 225 22.75 5.57 33.00
N PRO A 226 21.92 6.20 33.85
CA PRO A 226 21.82 7.65 33.91
C PRO A 226 22.99 8.22 34.71
N ALA A 227 23.41 9.44 34.39
CA ALA A 227 24.41 10.12 35.19
C ALA A 227 23.83 10.60 36.54
N VAL A 228 24.71 10.72 37.54
CA VAL A 228 24.39 11.37 38.82
C VAL A 228 24.08 12.86 38.57
N PRO A 229 23.10 13.45 39.27
CA PRO A 229 22.77 14.86 39.12
C PRO A 229 24.00 15.78 39.18
N GLY A 230 24.08 16.75 38.27
CA GLY A 230 25.19 17.69 38.19
C GLY A 230 26.38 17.27 37.30
N TYR A 231 26.49 15.98 36.92
CA TYR A 231 27.59 15.50 36.06
C TYR A 231 27.68 16.25 34.72
N PHE A 232 26.58 16.32 33.97
CA PHE A 232 26.59 16.99 32.66
C PHE A 232 26.71 18.50 32.78
N LYS A 233 26.24 19.10 33.88
CA LYS A 233 26.49 20.51 34.17
C LYS A 233 27.98 20.78 34.34
N ALA A 234 28.67 19.98 35.14
CA ALA A 234 30.12 20.10 35.31
C ALA A 234 30.88 19.84 33.99
N ALA A 235 30.48 18.84 33.22
CA ALA A 235 31.08 18.57 31.90
C ALA A 235 30.88 19.75 30.92
N ARG A 236 29.66 20.33 30.88
CA ARG A 236 29.36 21.50 30.05
C ARG A 236 30.22 22.70 30.44
N GLU A 237 30.33 22.99 31.74
CA GLU A 237 31.17 24.09 32.26
C GLU A 237 32.65 23.92 31.88
N ILE A 238 33.19 22.69 31.96
CA ILE A 238 34.56 22.39 31.53
C ILE A 238 34.72 22.57 30.02
N CYS A 239 33.78 22.04 29.22
CA CYS A 239 33.82 22.20 27.77
C CYS A 239 33.78 23.68 27.37
N ASP A 240 32.97 24.50 28.05
CA ASP A 240 32.91 25.95 27.80
C ASP A 240 34.20 26.66 28.20
N LYS A 241 34.79 26.29 29.34
CA LYS A 241 36.05 26.88 29.84
C LYS A 241 37.21 26.70 28.86
N TYR A 242 37.30 25.56 28.18
CA TYR A 242 38.41 25.23 27.27
C TYR A 242 38.06 25.36 25.79
N ASP A 243 36.87 25.85 25.47
CA ASP A 243 36.37 25.95 24.09
C ASP A 243 36.45 24.58 23.37
N VAL A 244 35.84 23.58 24.01
CA VAL A 244 35.68 22.21 23.53
C VAL A 244 34.20 21.98 23.24
N LEU A 245 33.87 21.32 22.12
CA LEU A 245 32.47 21.02 21.80
C LEU A 245 31.92 19.90 22.70
N LEU A 246 30.68 20.03 23.14
CA LEU A 246 29.94 18.93 23.78
C LEU A 246 29.06 18.22 22.75
N ILE A 247 29.34 16.95 22.52
CA ILE A 247 28.54 16.07 21.67
C ILE A 247 27.77 15.10 22.57
N LEU A 248 26.44 15.17 22.54
CA LEU A 248 25.59 14.22 23.26
C LEU A 248 25.00 13.19 22.30
N ASP A 249 25.34 11.93 22.54
CA ASP A 249 24.78 10.79 21.84
C ASP A 249 23.44 10.40 22.46
N GLU A 250 22.37 10.69 21.73
CA GLU A 250 21.01 10.33 22.13
C GLU A 250 20.36 9.36 21.14
N ILE A 251 21.16 8.59 20.39
CA ILE A 251 20.66 7.59 19.44
C ILE A 251 19.79 6.56 20.14
N MET A 252 20.10 6.18 21.39
CA MET A 252 19.32 5.22 22.18
C MET A 252 18.38 5.83 23.20
N CYS A 253 18.84 6.85 23.93
CA CYS A 253 18.12 7.41 25.07
C CYS A 253 17.22 8.62 24.71
N GLY A 254 17.41 9.20 23.52
CA GLY A 254 16.61 10.33 23.05
C GLY A 254 15.30 9.90 22.40
N MET A 255 14.67 10.87 21.76
CA MET A 255 13.40 10.74 21.04
C MET A 255 12.31 10.12 21.93
N GLY A 256 12.21 10.60 23.17
CA GLY A 256 11.13 10.26 24.09
C GLY A 256 11.42 9.12 25.07
N LYS A 257 12.48 8.34 24.86
CA LYS A 257 12.68 7.05 25.57
C LYS A 257 12.79 7.21 27.09
N THR A 258 13.41 8.30 27.53
CA THR A 258 13.62 8.67 28.94
C THR A 258 12.48 9.51 29.54
N GLY A 259 11.40 9.75 28.79
CA GLY A 259 10.25 10.57 29.20
C GLY A 259 10.26 12.00 28.65
N THR A 260 11.39 12.48 28.14
CA THR A 260 11.51 13.76 27.42
C THR A 260 11.98 13.53 25.98
N VAL A 261 11.71 14.48 25.08
CA VAL A 261 12.14 14.37 23.66
C VAL A 261 13.65 14.26 23.58
N HIS A 262 14.37 15.16 24.27
CA HIS A 262 15.81 15.06 24.44
C HIS A 262 16.12 14.69 25.88
N ALA A 263 16.98 13.71 26.10
CA ALA A 263 17.32 13.24 27.45
C ALA A 263 18.05 14.34 28.24
N TRP A 264 18.87 15.17 27.57
CA TRP A 264 19.63 16.24 28.20
C TRP A 264 18.76 17.32 28.86
N GLN A 265 17.47 17.41 28.52
CA GLN A 265 16.51 18.31 29.17
C GLN A 265 16.37 18.02 30.67
N GLN A 266 16.72 16.81 31.11
CA GLN A 266 16.67 16.39 32.50
C GLN A 266 17.98 16.65 33.26
N GLU A 267 19.03 17.13 32.58
CA GLU A 267 20.39 17.22 33.13
C GLU A 267 20.77 18.62 33.65
N GLY A 268 19.86 19.59 33.56
CA GLY A 268 20.11 20.96 34.03
C GLY A 268 21.13 21.76 33.20
N ILE A 269 21.32 21.39 31.94
CA ILE A 269 22.11 22.14 30.96
C ILE A 269 21.22 22.81 29.93
N THR A 270 21.73 23.85 29.27
CA THR A 270 21.01 24.54 28.19
C THR A 270 20.86 23.68 26.95
N GLY A 271 21.87 22.86 26.62
CA GLY A 271 21.88 21.94 25.50
C GLY A 271 23.30 21.56 25.06
N PRO A 272 23.45 20.59 24.15
CA PRO A 272 24.74 20.24 23.55
C PRO A 272 25.08 21.14 22.36
N ASP A 273 26.33 21.10 21.92
CA ASP A 273 26.73 21.76 20.66
C ASP A 273 26.29 20.94 19.44
N ILE A 274 26.36 19.61 19.57
CA ILE A 274 25.92 18.62 18.59
C ILE A 274 25.16 17.51 19.34
N GLN A 275 24.01 17.09 18.81
CA GLN A 275 23.26 15.94 19.30
C GLN A 275 23.12 14.90 18.18
N THR A 276 23.43 13.64 18.45
CA THR A 276 23.06 12.54 17.55
C THR A 276 21.74 11.90 17.96
N ILE A 277 20.90 11.56 16.98
CA ILE A 277 19.57 10.97 17.16
C ILE A 277 19.38 9.79 16.19
N GLY A 278 18.50 8.86 16.52
CA GLY A 278 18.22 7.69 15.68
C GLY A 278 17.16 6.82 16.31
N LYS A 279 17.14 5.51 15.97
CA LYS A 279 16.25 4.49 16.54
C LYS A 279 14.78 4.95 16.63
N ALA A 280 14.35 5.42 17.80
CA ALA A 280 13.01 5.94 18.05
C ALA A 280 12.63 7.14 17.16
N LEU A 281 13.61 7.81 16.51
CA LEU A 281 13.36 8.80 15.46
C LEU A 281 12.46 8.24 14.34
N GLY A 282 12.85 7.10 13.76
CA GLY A 282 12.10 6.41 12.71
C GLY A 282 11.21 5.26 13.22
N GLY A 283 11.22 5.00 14.53
CA GLY A 283 10.40 4.01 15.21
C GLY A 283 10.57 2.55 14.74
N GLY A 284 11.63 2.24 14.00
CA GLY A 284 11.88 0.92 13.41
C GLY A 284 11.08 0.60 12.15
N PHE A 285 10.32 1.55 11.61
CA PHE A 285 9.58 1.39 10.35
C PHE A 285 10.52 1.48 9.13
N ILE A 286 11.50 2.37 9.20
CA ILE A 286 12.53 2.55 8.19
C ILE A 286 13.82 3.07 8.86
N PRO A 287 15.02 2.73 8.34
CA PRO A 287 16.27 3.23 8.90
C PRO A 287 16.38 4.75 8.75
N LEU A 288 16.51 5.46 9.86
CA LEU A 288 16.84 6.88 9.88
C LEU A 288 17.57 7.24 11.19
N SER A 289 18.53 8.12 11.08
CA SER A 289 19.28 8.76 12.16
C SER A 289 19.63 10.19 11.75
N GLY A 290 20.18 10.98 12.65
CA GLY A 290 20.54 12.33 12.33
C GLY A 290 21.45 13.00 13.34
N VAL A 291 21.91 14.17 12.95
CA VAL A 291 22.75 15.06 13.74
C VAL A 291 22.05 16.41 13.82
N LEU A 292 21.75 16.87 15.02
CA LEU A 292 21.27 18.23 15.28
C LEU A 292 22.47 19.06 15.72
N LEU A 293 22.59 20.29 15.22
CA LEU A 293 23.72 21.17 15.55
C LEU A 293 23.28 22.58 15.94
N SER A 294 24.06 23.18 16.83
CA SER A 294 23.88 24.53 17.32
C SER A 294 24.17 25.61 16.27
N ARG A 295 23.61 26.80 16.49
CA ARG A 295 23.79 27.95 15.58
C ARG A 295 25.25 28.32 15.33
N LYS A 296 26.10 28.28 16.36
CA LYS A 296 27.53 28.61 16.23
C LYS A 296 28.26 27.74 15.21
N ILE A 297 27.87 26.47 15.07
CA ILE A 297 28.48 25.54 14.12
C ILE A 297 28.02 25.87 12.70
N PHE A 298 26.72 26.13 12.53
CA PHE A 298 26.18 26.55 11.24
C PHE A 298 26.82 27.86 10.76
N ASP A 299 26.98 28.85 11.64
CA ASP A 299 27.60 30.14 11.31
C ASP A 299 29.04 29.97 10.86
N ALA A 300 29.85 29.19 11.58
CA ALA A 300 31.24 28.95 11.18
C ALA A 300 31.33 28.31 9.78
N LEU A 301 30.44 27.36 9.46
CA LEU A 301 30.38 26.75 8.13
C LEU A 301 29.92 27.74 7.05
N ALA A 302 28.91 28.56 7.36
CA ALA A 302 28.34 29.52 6.42
C ALA A 302 29.32 30.66 6.10
N ASP A 303 30.04 31.16 7.11
CA ASP A 303 31.01 32.25 6.99
C ASP A 303 32.37 31.78 6.43
N GLY A 304 32.68 30.49 6.58
CA GLY A 304 33.90 29.86 6.06
C GLY A 304 33.71 29.30 4.65
N SER A 305 33.79 27.98 4.52
CA SER A 305 33.71 27.27 3.23
C SER A 305 32.33 27.30 2.55
N GLY A 306 31.26 27.68 3.25
CA GLY A 306 29.89 27.76 2.73
C GLY A 306 29.19 26.41 2.57
N GLY A 307 29.79 25.30 3.03
CA GLY A 307 29.20 23.97 2.90
C GLY A 307 29.88 22.91 3.76
N LEU A 308 29.20 21.78 3.98
CA LEU A 308 29.74 20.66 4.74
C LEU A 308 30.46 19.67 3.80
N ALA A 309 31.70 19.30 4.12
CA ALA A 309 32.48 18.28 3.41
C ALA A 309 32.04 16.85 3.79
N HIS A 310 30.74 16.58 3.70
CA HIS A 310 30.10 15.32 4.03
C HIS A 310 28.86 15.12 3.15
N GLY A 311 28.63 13.88 2.72
CA GLY A 311 27.50 13.52 1.89
C GLY A 311 27.39 12.01 1.74
N HIS A 312 26.18 11.48 1.81
CA HIS A 312 25.86 10.10 1.46
C HIS A 312 24.78 10.07 0.37
N THR A 313 24.76 9.02 -0.45
CA THR A 313 23.75 8.84 -1.50
C THR A 313 22.33 8.93 -0.94
N PHE A 314 22.07 8.25 0.18
CA PHE A 314 20.76 8.24 0.83
C PHE A 314 20.64 9.25 1.98
N GLN A 315 21.50 10.27 2.02
CA GLN A 315 21.36 11.34 3.00
C GLN A 315 20.03 12.08 2.78
N ALA A 316 19.27 12.28 3.85
CA ALA A 316 17.94 12.89 3.82
C ALA A 316 16.95 12.22 2.84
N HIS A 317 16.93 10.88 2.84
CA HIS A 317 16.03 10.10 2.00
C HIS A 317 14.54 10.47 2.25
N PRO A 318 13.76 10.90 1.23
CA PRO A 318 12.40 11.42 1.41
C PRO A 318 11.46 10.45 2.15
N VAL A 319 11.43 9.18 1.74
CA VAL A 319 10.60 8.14 2.38
C VAL A 319 10.95 7.93 3.85
N ALA A 320 12.24 7.95 4.19
CA ALA A 320 12.69 7.79 5.56
C ALA A 320 12.30 9.01 6.42
N CYS A 321 12.42 10.22 5.84
CA CYS A 321 12.01 11.45 6.50
C CYS A 321 10.50 11.52 6.72
N ALA A 322 9.69 11.11 5.74
CA ALA A 322 8.23 11.06 5.87
C ALA A 322 7.77 10.07 6.97
N ALA A 323 8.37 8.89 7.02
CA ALA A 323 8.07 7.92 8.08
C ALA A 323 8.43 8.45 9.47
N ALA A 324 9.63 9.04 9.62
CA ALA A 324 10.06 9.61 10.89
C ALA A 324 9.20 10.81 11.29
N LEU A 325 8.80 11.66 10.34
CA LEU A 325 7.87 12.76 10.58
C LEU A 325 6.55 12.24 11.13
N GLU A 326 6.00 11.18 10.55
CA GLU A 326 4.75 10.59 11.02
C GLU A 326 4.91 9.93 12.39
N VAL A 327 6.02 9.23 12.65
CA VAL A 327 6.34 8.69 13.98
C VAL A 327 6.39 9.80 15.03
N GLN A 328 7.08 10.91 14.76
CA GLN A 328 7.19 12.02 15.70
C GLN A 328 5.85 12.77 15.86
N ARG A 329 5.04 12.90 14.80
CA ARG A 329 3.67 13.43 14.87
C ARG A 329 2.80 12.59 15.79
N ILE A 330 2.77 11.28 15.61
CA ILE A 330 2.04 10.35 16.48
C ILE A 330 2.48 10.49 17.94
N ILE A 331 3.80 10.52 18.20
CA ILE A 331 4.33 10.65 19.56
C ILE A 331 3.79 11.92 20.24
N ARG A 332 3.77 13.04 19.51
CA ARG A 332 3.29 14.33 19.99
C ARG A 332 1.77 14.36 20.14
N ASP A 333 1.04 14.01 19.07
CA ASP A 333 -0.40 14.23 18.94
C ASP A 333 -1.21 13.26 19.82
N GLU A 334 -0.72 12.04 20.03
CA GLU A 334 -1.32 11.06 20.96
C GLU A 334 -0.78 11.17 22.40
N ASN A 335 0.08 12.15 22.69
CA ASN A 335 0.74 12.33 23.99
C ASN A 335 1.42 11.04 24.50
N ILE A 336 2.16 10.37 23.62
CA ILE A 336 2.81 9.09 23.91
C ILE A 336 3.85 9.24 25.03
N LEU A 337 4.53 10.40 25.14
CA LEU A 337 5.51 10.64 26.21
C LEU A 337 4.87 10.70 27.61
N GLY A 338 3.61 11.11 27.70
CA GLY A 338 2.83 10.99 28.92
C GLY A 338 2.71 9.51 29.35
N ASN A 339 2.52 8.60 28.40
CA ASN A 339 2.52 7.17 28.67
C ASN A 339 3.91 6.65 29.06
N VAL A 340 4.98 7.09 28.38
CA VAL A 340 6.38 6.72 28.74
C VAL A 340 6.67 7.08 30.19
N THR A 341 6.28 8.27 30.63
CA THR A 341 6.49 8.72 32.01
C THR A 341 5.71 7.85 32.99
N ARG A 342 4.40 7.65 32.74
CA ARG A 342 3.52 6.89 33.63
C ARG A 342 3.89 5.41 33.72
N MET A 343 4.10 4.76 32.59
CA MET A 343 4.48 3.34 32.53
C MET A 343 5.93 3.12 32.95
N GLY A 344 6.79 4.13 32.79
CA GLY A 344 8.12 4.12 33.37
C GLY A 344 8.13 4.00 34.89
N HIS A 345 7.26 4.74 35.59
CA HIS A 345 7.11 4.62 37.05
C HIS A 345 6.58 3.25 37.46
N VAL A 346 5.64 2.68 36.70
CA VAL A 346 5.15 1.32 36.95
C VAL A 346 6.26 0.30 36.75
N LEU A 347 7.00 0.37 35.65
CA LEU A 347 8.11 -0.54 35.37
C LEU A 347 9.20 -0.42 36.44
N GLU A 348 9.56 0.79 36.85
CA GLU A 348 10.50 1.03 37.95
C GLU A 348 10.05 0.34 39.24
N THR A 349 8.79 0.53 39.63
CA THR A 349 8.21 -0.05 40.84
C THR A 349 8.26 -1.57 40.78
N LEU A 350 7.83 -2.17 39.66
CA LEU A 350 7.85 -3.62 39.47
C LEU A 350 9.27 -4.18 39.53
N LEU A 351 10.24 -3.54 38.88
CA LEU A 351 11.63 -3.97 38.91
C LEU A 351 12.18 -3.89 40.33
N LYS A 352 12.02 -2.76 41.02
CA LYS A 352 12.56 -2.57 42.37
C LYS A 352 11.91 -3.46 43.42
N GLU A 353 10.59 -3.65 43.37
CA GLU A 353 9.86 -4.41 44.39
C GLU A 353 9.86 -5.92 44.14
N GLN A 354 9.83 -6.37 42.88
CA GLN A 354 9.73 -7.79 42.56
C GLN A 354 11.07 -8.43 42.16
N ILE A 355 11.93 -7.68 41.48
CA ILE A 355 13.22 -8.19 40.99
C ILE A 355 14.35 -7.77 41.95
N GLY A 356 14.30 -6.55 42.50
CA GLY A 356 15.30 -6.03 43.43
C GLY A 356 15.65 -6.94 44.62
N PRO A 357 14.68 -7.60 45.27
CA PRO A 357 14.96 -8.49 46.41
C PRO A 357 15.64 -9.82 46.05
N LEU A 358 15.84 -10.15 44.77
CA LEU A 358 16.45 -11.40 44.36
C LEU A 358 17.96 -11.41 44.66
N GLU A 359 18.47 -12.57 45.13
CA GLU A 359 19.84 -12.75 45.65
C GLU A 359 20.95 -12.22 44.75
N PHE A 360 20.81 -12.36 43.43
CA PHE A 360 21.85 -11.99 42.47
C PHE A 360 21.66 -10.60 41.86
N VAL A 361 20.67 -9.82 42.28
CA VAL A 361 20.43 -8.48 41.73
C VAL A 361 21.31 -7.46 42.47
N GLY A 362 22.20 -6.83 41.71
CA GLY A 362 23.12 -5.81 42.23
C GLY A 362 22.56 -4.40 42.13
N ASP A 363 22.07 -4.03 40.94
CA ASP A 363 21.59 -2.67 40.69
C ASP A 363 20.45 -2.67 39.66
N ILE A 364 19.50 -1.75 39.87
CA ILE A 364 18.36 -1.52 38.99
C ILE A 364 18.32 -0.03 38.68
N ARG A 365 18.53 0.29 37.40
CA ARG A 365 18.75 1.67 36.95
C ARG A 365 18.11 1.95 35.61
N GLY A 366 17.73 3.20 35.40
CA GLY A 366 17.04 3.63 34.19
C GLY A 366 16.24 4.90 34.37
N ARG A 367 15.57 5.33 33.29
CA ARG A 367 14.59 6.42 33.27
C ARG A 367 13.53 6.15 32.21
N GLY A 368 12.31 6.65 32.42
CA GLY A 368 11.20 6.44 31.47
C GLY A 368 10.96 4.95 31.23
N LEU A 369 10.93 4.52 29.96
CA LEU A 369 10.83 3.11 29.59
C LEU A 369 12.19 2.55 29.15
N PHE A 370 13.25 2.88 29.88
CA PHE A 370 14.60 2.42 29.58
C PHE A 370 15.34 2.02 30.84
N TRP A 371 15.26 0.72 31.17
CA TRP A 371 15.72 0.16 32.42
C TRP A 371 16.63 -1.04 32.22
N ALA A 372 17.57 -1.22 33.15
CA ALA A 372 18.41 -2.40 33.23
C ALA A 372 18.40 -3.00 34.64
N VAL A 373 18.61 -4.31 34.69
CA VAL A 373 18.88 -5.06 35.91
C VAL A 373 20.28 -5.66 35.76
N GLU A 374 21.20 -5.26 36.64
CA GLU A 374 22.54 -5.81 36.73
C GLU A 374 22.61 -6.94 37.75
N PHE A 375 23.28 -8.03 37.37
CA PHE A 375 23.43 -9.23 38.16
C PHE A 375 24.86 -9.42 38.66
N MET A 376 24.99 -9.93 39.89
CA MET A 376 26.27 -10.15 40.57
C MET A 376 26.27 -11.44 41.36
N GLN A 377 27.46 -12.01 41.51
CA GLN A 377 27.67 -13.16 42.37
C GLN A 377 27.48 -12.79 43.84
N ASN A 378 27.91 -11.58 44.23
CA ASN A 378 27.66 -11.03 45.55
C ASN A 378 27.36 -9.52 45.43
N PRO A 379 26.09 -9.10 45.57
CA PRO A 379 25.71 -7.69 45.53
C PRO A 379 26.32 -6.81 46.63
N VAL A 380 26.53 -7.35 47.83
CA VAL A 380 27.04 -6.60 48.99
C VAL A 380 28.46 -6.13 48.73
N ASP A 381 29.33 -7.06 48.35
CA ASP A 381 30.75 -6.79 48.05
C ASP A 381 30.96 -6.41 46.58
N LYS A 382 29.87 -6.26 45.81
CA LYS A 382 29.85 -5.96 44.38
C LYS A 382 30.71 -6.91 43.52
N VAL A 383 30.74 -8.20 43.84
CA VAL A 383 31.53 -9.20 43.10
C VAL A 383 30.79 -9.60 41.81
N PRO A 384 31.34 -9.31 40.61
CA PRO A 384 30.70 -9.69 39.35
C PRO A 384 30.76 -11.20 39.13
N PHE A 385 29.85 -11.73 38.31
CA PHE A 385 30.00 -13.09 37.79
C PHE A 385 31.24 -13.18 36.89
N ALA A 386 31.86 -14.37 36.85
CA ALA A 386 32.93 -14.63 35.90
C ALA A 386 32.41 -14.53 34.45
N PRO A 387 33.15 -13.92 33.50
CA PRO A 387 32.67 -13.72 32.12
C PRO A 387 32.25 -15.00 31.38
N ASN A 388 32.79 -16.16 31.79
CA ASN A 388 32.44 -17.46 31.22
C ASN A 388 31.13 -18.05 31.77
N ALA A 389 30.54 -17.48 32.82
CA ALA A 389 29.26 -17.91 33.38
C ALA A 389 28.09 -17.66 32.42
N LYS A 390 28.19 -16.66 31.53
CA LYS A 390 27.18 -16.32 30.52
C LYS A 390 25.77 -16.18 31.10
N LEU A 391 25.64 -15.66 32.32
CA LEU A 391 24.38 -15.61 33.06
C LEU A 391 23.32 -14.82 32.29
N CYS A 392 23.70 -13.68 31.71
CA CYS A 392 22.83 -12.86 30.90
C CYS A 392 22.26 -13.64 29.71
N ASN A 393 23.06 -14.45 29.02
CA ASN A 393 22.57 -15.28 27.93
C ASN A 393 21.56 -16.31 28.44
N GLN A 394 21.84 -16.95 29.58
CA GLN A 394 20.91 -17.88 30.21
C GLN A 394 19.58 -17.21 30.60
N ILE A 395 19.63 -15.97 31.11
CA ILE A 395 18.43 -15.19 31.44
C ILE A 395 17.65 -14.82 30.18
N VAL A 396 18.32 -14.36 29.12
CA VAL A 396 17.69 -14.02 27.84
C VAL A 396 17.04 -15.26 27.22
N ASP A 397 17.75 -16.39 27.16
CA ASP A 397 17.24 -17.65 26.64
C ASP A 397 16.03 -18.11 27.46
N ARG A 398 16.14 -18.06 28.79
CA ARG A 398 15.05 -18.45 29.68
C ARG A 398 13.85 -17.52 29.58
N ALA A 399 14.06 -16.21 29.48
CA ALA A 399 12.99 -15.25 29.25
C ALA A 399 12.28 -15.54 27.93
N LEU A 400 13.04 -15.83 26.87
CA LEU A 400 12.48 -16.15 25.56
C LEU A 400 11.70 -17.47 25.58
N GLU A 401 12.16 -18.50 26.29
CA GLU A 401 11.41 -19.72 26.56
C GLU A 401 10.07 -19.45 27.26
N LEU A 402 10.07 -18.53 28.21
CA LEU A 402 8.87 -18.09 28.91
C LEU A 402 7.97 -17.22 28.03
N GLY A 403 8.45 -16.68 26.90
CA GLY A 403 7.68 -15.83 25.98
C GLY A 403 7.91 -14.33 26.20
N LEU A 404 9.06 -13.95 26.76
CA LEU A 404 9.49 -12.58 26.96
C LEU A 404 10.83 -12.35 26.24
N ASN A 405 10.88 -11.38 25.33
CA ASN A 405 12.14 -10.96 24.73
C ASN A 405 12.72 -9.76 25.50
N VAL A 406 13.90 -9.94 26.08
CA VAL A 406 14.68 -8.89 26.74
C VAL A 406 16.04 -8.76 26.06
N LEU A 407 16.67 -7.59 26.19
CA LEU A 407 17.96 -7.34 25.56
C LEU A 407 19.09 -7.67 26.52
N GLY A 408 19.92 -8.66 26.20
CA GLY A 408 21.12 -8.97 26.97
C GLY A 408 22.30 -8.04 26.69
N ASN A 409 23.36 -8.20 27.49
CA ASN A 409 24.63 -7.52 27.24
C ASN A 409 25.26 -7.95 25.91
N LEU A 410 26.09 -7.05 25.33
CA LEU A 410 26.67 -7.25 24.00
C LEU A 410 28.18 -7.55 24.10
N GLY A 411 28.55 -8.46 25.00
CA GLY A 411 29.92 -8.89 25.28
C GLY A 411 30.62 -8.08 26.37
N THR A 412 31.94 -8.26 26.52
CA THR A 412 32.76 -7.52 27.48
C THR A 412 32.95 -6.09 27.02
N THR A 413 32.37 -5.13 27.73
CA THR A 413 32.31 -3.72 27.31
C THR A 413 33.49 -2.90 27.80
N GLY A 414 34.17 -3.32 28.89
CA GLY A 414 35.43 -2.77 29.35
C GLY A 414 35.95 -3.47 30.62
N GLU A 415 36.82 -2.80 31.37
CA GLU A 415 37.46 -3.33 32.59
C GLU A 415 36.44 -3.75 33.66
N VAL A 416 35.40 -2.95 33.86
CA VAL A 416 34.29 -3.30 34.76
C VAL A 416 33.32 -4.20 34.01
N HIS A 417 33.27 -5.48 34.37
CA HIS A 417 32.31 -6.41 33.76
C HIS A 417 30.89 -6.12 34.28
N VAL A 418 29.98 -5.78 33.35
CA VAL A 418 28.57 -5.47 33.64
C VAL A 418 27.68 -6.55 33.02
N GLU A 419 27.23 -7.48 33.85
CA GLU A 419 26.29 -8.53 33.45
C GLU A 419 24.86 -8.03 33.70
N HIS A 420 24.12 -7.69 32.64
CA HIS A 420 22.81 -7.05 32.79
C HIS A 420 21.86 -7.41 31.65
N VAL A 421 20.56 -7.32 31.94
CA VAL A 421 19.50 -7.32 30.93
C VAL A 421 18.81 -5.96 30.89
N ILE A 422 18.36 -5.54 29.71
CA ILE A 422 17.64 -4.31 29.46
C ILE A 422 16.18 -4.62 29.14
N MET A 423 15.30 -3.87 29.81
CA MET A 423 13.88 -3.75 29.50
C MET A 423 13.60 -2.35 28.96
N SER A 424 13.27 -2.30 27.67
CA SER A 424 12.95 -1.10 26.91
C SER A 424 11.71 -1.31 26.04
N PRO A 425 10.54 -1.60 26.63
CA PRO A 425 9.34 -1.89 25.86
C PRO A 425 8.93 -0.70 24.97
N PRO A 426 8.09 -0.93 23.96
CA PRO A 426 7.49 0.16 23.18
C PRO A 426 6.74 1.15 24.07
N TYR A 427 6.68 2.41 23.66
CA TYR A 427 6.05 3.50 24.40
C TYR A 427 4.54 3.31 24.59
N VAL A 428 3.92 2.46 23.78
CA VAL A 428 2.50 2.12 23.84
C VAL A 428 2.19 0.98 24.82
N VAL A 429 3.19 0.47 25.55
CA VAL A 429 3.01 -0.60 26.54
C VAL A 429 1.98 -0.18 27.60
N THR A 430 1.21 -1.16 28.06
CA THR A 430 0.21 -1.00 29.10
C THR A 430 0.66 -1.62 30.42
N GLU A 431 0.06 -1.18 31.52
CA GLU A 431 0.32 -1.74 32.86
C GLU A 431 0.02 -3.24 32.93
N ALA A 432 -1.02 -3.71 32.23
CA ALA A 432 -1.33 -5.13 32.13
C ALA A 432 -0.22 -5.92 31.43
N GLU A 433 0.41 -5.35 30.39
CA GLU A 433 1.53 -5.99 29.70
C GLU A 433 2.82 -5.97 30.52
N LEU A 434 3.01 -4.96 31.39
CA LEU A 434 4.14 -4.91 32.32
C LEU A 434 3.99 -5.89 33.50
N THR A 435 2.76 -6.16 33.94
CA THR A 435 2.47 -6.98 35.14
C THR A 435 2.23 -8.46 34.84
N GLN A 436 1.99 -8.84 33.60
CA GLN A 436 1.72 -10.24 33.23
C GLN A 436 3.00 -11.07 33.12
N MET A 437 3.02 -12.24 33.77
CA MET A 437 3.92 -13.34 33.37
C MET A 437 3.40 -13.96 32.07
N PRO A 438 4.24 -14.15 31.04
CA PRO A 438 3.83 -14.93 29.88
C PRO A 438 3.62 -16.39 30.31
N ASN A 439 2.42 -16.94 30.07
CA ASN A 439 2.05 -18.29 30.48
C ASN A 439 2.98 -19.33 29.83
N SER A 440 3.83 -19.99 30.63
CA SER A 440 4.77 -21.04 30.20
C SER A 440 4.13 -22.43 30.02
N GLY A 441 2.81 -22.52 29.98
CA GLY A 441 2.11 -23.77 29.70
C GLY A 441 1.95 -23.95 28.20
N ALA A 442 2.32 -25.12 27.67
CA ALA A 442 1.66 -25.65 26.48
C ALA A 442 0.17 -25.51 26.74
N SER A 443 -0.49 -24.53 26.11
CA SER A 443 -1.89 -24.30 26.39
C SER A 443 -2.61 -25.55 25.92
N ARG A 444 -3.00 -26.40 26.87
CA ARG A 444 -4.26 -27.14 26.73
C ARG A 444 -5.23 -26.13 26.15
N ARG A 445 -5.95 -26.54 25.11
CA ARG A 445 -7.00 -25.78 24.45
C ARG A 445 -8.11 -25.46 25.46
N GLU A 446 -7.84 -24.60 26.43
CA GLU A 446 -8.81 -23.92 27.25
C GLU A 446 -8.92 -22.54 26.64
N GLY A 447 -10.13 -22.28 26.14
CA GLY A 447 -10.40 -21.23 25.18
C GLY A 447 -9.86 -19.89 25.65
N TYR A 448 -8.90 -19.37 24.88
CA TYR A 448 -8.51 -17.98 24.81
C TYR A 448 -9.70 -17.08 25.18
N THR A 449 -9.71 -16.52 26.40
CA THR A 449 -10.68 -15.49 26.79
C THR A 449 -10.28 -14.22 26.06
N ARG A 450 -10.66 -14.19 24.78
CA ARG A 450 -10.66 -13.01 23.94
C ARG A 450 -11.31 -11.89 24.73
N GLN A 451 -10.55 -10.85 25.06
CA GLN A 451 -11.18 -9.56 25.26
C GLN A 451 -11.95 -9.26 23.98
N ARG A 452 -13.28 -9.30 24.09
CA ARG A 452 -14.26 -9.26 23.00
C ARG A 452 -14.40 -7.82 22.45
N ARG A 453 -13.30 -7.16 22.11
CA ARG A 453 -13.33 -5.84 21.45
C ARG A 453 -13.22 -6.00 19.94
N GLY A 454 -13.97 -5.17 19.20
CA GLY A 454 -14.17 -5.27 17.76
C GLY A 454 -15.52 -5.84 17.33
N CYS A 455 -15.79 -5.82 16.02
CA CYS A 455 -17.10 -6.20 15.51
C CYS A 455 -17.39 -7.70 15.70
N LEU A 456 -18.66 -8.02 15.99
CA LEU A 456 -19.23 -9.36 16.14
C LEU A 456 -18.75 -10.30 15.03
N THR A 457 -18.60 -9.81 13.80
CA THR A 457 -18.18 -10.62 12.65
C THR A 457 -16.71 -11.03 12.72
N CYS A 458 -15.84 -10.07 13.03
CA CYS A 458 -14.44 -10.33 13.33
C CYS A 458 -14.35 -11.30 14.57
N ARG A 459 -15.22 -11.15 15.59
CA ARG A 459 -15.30 -11.99 16.81
C ARG A 459 -15.82 -13.42 16.58
N GLN A 460 -16.91 -13.61 15.84
CA GLN A 460 -17.57 -14.88 15.55
C GLN A 460 -16.66 -15.80 14.74
N ARG A 461 -15.91 -15.22 13.80
CA ARG A 461 -14.92 -15.94 12.98
C ARG A 461 -13.62 -16.26 13.69
N LYS A 462 -13.55 -15.95 14.99
CA LYS A 462 -12.35 -16.05 15.80
C LYS A 462 -11.15 -15.34 15.14
N LYS A 463 -11.29 -14.10 14.63
CA LYS A 463 -10.17 -13.25 14.15
C LYS A 463 -10.02 -11.95 14.95
N LYS A 464 -8.84 -11.32 14.93
CA LYS A 464 -8.56 -10.04 15.64
C LYS A 464 -9.14 -8.90 14.78
N CYS A 465 -9.92 -8.03 15.39
CA CYS A 465 -10.56 -6.90 14.71
C CYS A 465 -9.69 -5.67 14.91
N ASP A 466 -9.29 -5.01 13.82
CA ASP A 466 -8.55 -3.73 13.84
C ASP A 466 -9.42 -2.53 14.31
N GLN A 467 -10.73 -2.73 14.47
CA GLN A 467 -11.70 -1.75 14.97
C GLN A 467 -11.79 -0.45 14.17
N ILE A 468 -11.35 -0.46 12.92
CA ILE A 468 -11.55 0.64 11.99
C ILE A 468 -13.05 0.81 11.72
N TYR A 469 -13.49 2.06 11.62
CA TYR A 469 -14.89 2.44 11.43
C TYR A 469 -15.07 3.09 10.05
N PRO A 470 -16.12 2.74 9.29
CA PRO A 470 -17.29 1.93 9.66
C PRO A 470 -17.13 0.40 9.61
N VAL A 471 -16.06 -0.14 9.00
CA VAL A 471 -15.85 -1.59 8.81
C VAL A 471 -14.41 -1.98 9.16
N CYS A 472 -14.18 -3.04 9.96
CA CYS A 472 -12.82 -3.53 10.25
C CYS A 472 -12.13 -3.96 8.95
N SER A 473 -10.87 -3.60 8.74
CA SER A 473 -10.07 -3.99 7.57
C SER A 473 -10.03 -5.51 7.39
N HIS A 474 -10.11 -6.27 8.48
CA HIS A 474 -10.22 -7.73 8.43
C HIS A 474 -11.57 -8.24 7.87
N CYS A 475 -12.67 -7.56 8.18
CA CYS A 475 -13.96 -7.84 7.56
C CYS A 475 -14.02 -7.25 6.15
N SER A 476 -13.34 -6.13 5.88
CA SER A 476 -13.26 -5.55 4.54
C SER A 476 -12.50 -6.46 3.57
N ARG A 477 -11.32 -6.95 3.98
CA ARG A 477 -10.45 -7.80 3.15
C ARG A 477 -11.03 -9.18 2.85
N LEU A 478 -11.77 -9.72 3.82
CA LEU A 478 -12.46 -11.01 3.69
C LEU A 478 -13.93 -10.82 3.33
N ASN A 479 -14.30 -9.58 3.05
CA ASN A 479 -15.59 -9.04 2.67
C ASN A 479 -16.79 -9.67 3.40
N LEU A 480 -16.79 -9.47 4.71
CA LEU A 480 -17.85 -9.89 5.60
C LEU A 480 -18.49 -8.67 6.24
N VAL A 481 -19.78 -8.75 6.49
CA VAL A 481 -20.55 -7.67 7.10
C VAL A 481 -20.01 -7.41 8.51
N CYS A 482 -19.34 -6.30 8.79
CA CYS A 482 -18.78 -6.01 10.12
C CYS A 482 -19.84 -5.51 11.10
N LYS A 483 -20.54 -6.43 11.76
CA LYS A 483 -21.62 -6.15 12.72
C LYS A 483 -21.06 -5.73 14.07
N ARG A 484 -21.39 -4.57 14.64
CA ARG A 484 -21.00 -4.21 16.03
C ARG A 484 -22.15 -4.41 17.01
N GLU A 485 -21.84 -4.71 18.27
CA GLU A 485 -22.81 -4.52 19.36
C GLU A 485 -22.92 -3.03 19.64
N ALA A 486 -24.14 -2.52 19.86
CA ALA A 486 -24.35 -1.17 20.37
C ALA A 486 -23.67 -1.03 21.75
N PRO A 487 -23.20 0.18 22.13
CA PRO A 487 -22.66 0.39 23.47
C PRO A 487 -23.68 -0.07 24.52
N ARG A 488 -23.25 -0.89 25.49
CA ARG A 488 -24.12 -1.24 26.63
C ARG A 488 -24.46 0.04 27.37
N ALA A 489 -25.76 0.33 27.54
CA ALA A 489 -26.21 1.40 28.40
C ALA A 489 -25.65 1.15 29.81
N VAL A 490 -24.93 2.14 30.35
CA VAL A 490 -24.47 2.13 31.73
C VAL A 490 -25.72 2.22 32.60
N GLN A 491 -26.02 1.16 33.37
CA GLN A 491 -27.04 1.23 34.41
C GLN A 491 -26.55 2.22 35.48
N SER A 492 -27.06 3.44 35.42
CA SER A 492 -26.94 4.41 36.51
C SER A 492 -27.90 4.00 37.63
N SER A 493 -27.33 3.67 38.78
CA SER A 493 -28.03 3.69 40.06
C SER A 493 -28.61 5.10 40.33
N LEU A 494 -29.95 5.22 40.21
CA LEU A 494 -30.98 6.05 40.91
C LEU A 494 -30.59 7.36 41.65
N PRO A 495 -31.55 8.29 41.97
CA PRO A 495 -32.71 8.82 41.22
C PRO A 495 -32.94 10.37 41.36
N ALA A 496 -34.04 10.87 40.79
CA ALA A 496 -34.68 12.22 40.89
C ALA A 496 -34.20 13.28 39.86
N ASP A 497 -35.03 14.09 39.19
CA ASP A 497 -36.34 14.68 39.52
C ASP A 497 -37.10 15.11 38.23
N PRO A 498 -38.44 14.99 38.12
CA PRO A 498 -39.20 15.30 36.92
C PRO A 498 -39.90 16.66 37.03
N SER A 499 -39.31 17.72 36.48
CA SER A 499 -40.08 18.92 36.12
C SER A 499 -39.31 19.84 35.18
N LYS A 500 -39.74 19.91 33.91
CA LYS A 500 -39.96 21.14 33.14
C LYS A 500 -40.23 20.80 31.67
N SER A 501 -41.52 20.77 31.36
CA SER A 501 -42.05 20.98 30.02
C SER A 501 -41.74 22.38 29.53
N ILE A 502 -41.35 22.56 28.26
CA ILE A 502 -41.88 23.65 27.43
C ILE A 502 -42.14 23.08 26.02
N ALA A 503 -43.36 23.30 25.57
CA ALA A 503 -43.93 22.86 24.31
C ALA A 503 -43.97 24.00 23.28
N ALA A 504 -44.19 23.60 22.01
CA ALA A 504 -44.99 24.30 20.99
C ALA A 504 -44.39 25.58 20.35
N LYS A 505 -44.61 25.92 19.07
CA LYS A 505 -45.29 25.33 17.89
C LYS A 505 -45.04 26.30 16.67
N PRO A 506 -45.57 26.03 15.46
CA PRO A 506 -45.07 26.48 14.15
C PRO A 506 -45.69 27.80 13.66
N LYS A 507 -45.25 28.28 12.49
CA LYS A 507 -46.03 29.21 11.65
C LYS A 507 -45.96 28.86 10.17
N THR A 508 -47.16 28.66 9.61
CA THR A 508 -47.55 28.64 8.21
C THR A 508 -48.27 29.94 7.85
N ALA A 509 -48.14 30.38 6.59
CA ALA A 509 -49.13 31.10 5.75
C ALA A 509 -48.51 31.21 4.34
N GLN A 510 -48.97 30.50 3.30
CA GLN A 510 -50.15 30.75 2.42
C GLN A 510 -50.13 32.16 1.77
N SER A 511 -50.37 32.37 0.48
CA SER A 511 -50.84 31.53 -0.64
C SER A 511 -50.76 32.35 -1.94
N GLY A 512 -50.62 31.68 -3.09
CA GLY A 512 -50.76 32.27 -4.43
C GLY A 512 -50.63 31.19 -5.52
N GLU A 513 -51.72 30.48 -5.78
CA GLU A 513 -51.95 29.53 -6.89
C GLU A 513 -51.88 30.29 -8.26
N TRP A 514 -51.55 29.71 -9.42
CA TRP A 514 -52.21 28.61 -10.12
C TRP A 514 -51.28 27.92 -11.17
N ALA A 515 -51.32 26.58 -11.16
CA ALA A 515 -51.23 25.60 -12.27
C ALA A 515 -49.99 25.50 -13.21
N GLN A 516 -49.16 24.45 -13.04
CA GLN A 516 -49.08 23.27 -13.93
C GLN A 516 -47.86 22.38 -13.60
N GLY A 517 -48.09 21.06 -13.51
CA GLY A 517 -47.08 20.02 -13.75
C GLY A 517 -46.24 19.57 -12.55
N VAL A 518 -46.60 18.40 -12.00
CA VAL A 518 -45.73 17.60 -11.12
C VAL A 518 -44.47 17.21 -11.92
N MET A 519 -43.36 17.91 -11.70
CA MET A 519 -42.03 17.43 -12.01
C MET A 519 -41.29 17.21 -10.68
N MET A 520 -41.23 15.94 -10.26
CA MET A 520 -40.22 15.51 -9.32
C MET A 520 -38.85 15.76 -9.97
N PHE A 521 -38.13 16.76 -9.47
CA PHE A 521 -36.71 16.94 -9.70
C PHE A 521 -35.96 15.76 -9.04
N LEU A 522 -35.82 14.64 -9.78
CA LEU A 522 -34.69 13.75 -9.59
C LEU A 522 -33.47 14.48 -10.16
N GLY A 523 -32.48 14.67 -9.31
CA GLY A 523 -31.30 15.49 -9.57
C GLY A 523 -30.63 15.12 -10.89
N ARG A 524 -30.17 16.16 -11.60
CA ARG A 524 -29.22 16.02 -12.71
C ARG A 524 -28.13 15.03 -12.30
N VAL A 525 -27.90 14.03 -13.17
CA VAL A 525 -26.65 13.28 -13.22
C VAL A 525 -25.50 14.29 -13.03
N PRO A 526 -24.63 14.14 -12.01
CA PRO A 526 -23.48 15.02 -11.92
C PRO A 526 -22.66 14.80 -13.21
N PRO A 527 -22.27 15.87 -13.93
CA PRO A 527 -21.43 15.72 -15.10
C PRO A 527 -20.15 14.96 -14.68
N PRO A 528 -19.55 14.15 -15.57
CA PRO A 528 -18.30 13.46 -15.26
C PRO A 528 -17.25 14.52 -14.94
N TYR A 529 -16.97 14.71 -13.65
CA TYR A 529 -16.05 15.70 -13.09
C TYR A 529 -16.33 17.15 -13.55
N SER A 530 -16.99 17.94 -12.70
CA SER A 530 -16.78 19.39 -12.73
C SER A 530 -15.33 19.64 -12.35
N GLY A 531 -14.48 19.81 -13.37
CA GLY A 531 -13.13 20.34 -13.21
C GLY A 531 -13.14 21.69 -12.48
N PRO A 532 -11.96 22.23 -12.13
CA PRO A 532 -11.89 23.53 -11.48
C PRO A 532 -12.71 24.55 -12.27
N SER A 533 -13.53 25.30 -11.53
CA SER A 533 -14.29 26.47 -11.95
C SER A 533 -13.71 27.18 -13.17
N GLU A 534 -14.57 27.48 -14.14
CA GLU A 534 -14.44 28.53 -15.18
C GLU A 534 -13.03 29.15 -15.27
N GLY A 535 -12.17 28.62 -16.14
CA GLY A 535 -10.86 29.23 -16.35
C GLY A 535 -9.78 28.43 -17.09
N THR A 536 -9.95 27.13 -17.38
CA THR A 536 -9.00 26.42 -18.27
C THR A 536 -9.57 26.39 -19.68
N ASP A 537 -9.09 27.30 -20.54
CA ASP A 537 -9.39 27.34 -21.97
C ASP A 537 -9.33 25.93 -22.59
N SER A 538 -10.36 25.52 -23.33
CA SER A 538 -10.33 24.30 -24.16
C SER A 538 -9.10 24.24 -25.07
N CYS A 539 -8.56 25.41 -25.43
CA CYS A 539 -7.29 25.59 -26.13
C CYS A 539 -6.07 25.06 -25.33
N GLN A 540 -6.04 25.23 -24.00
CA GLN A 540 -4.98 24.68 -23.14
C GLN A 540 -5.08 23.16 -23.00
N LEU A 541 -6.29 22.59 -22.96
CA LEU A 541 -6.47 21.13 -22.93
C LEU A 541 -6.02 20.50 -24.25
N ALA A 542 -6.38 21.10 -25.39
CA ALA A 542 -5.95 20.68 -26.72
C ALA A 542 -4.43 20.83 -26.94
N ALA A 543 -3.79 21.87 -26.40
CA ALA A 543 -2.35 22.09 -26.56
C ALA A 543 -1.49 21.25 -25.59
N SER A 544 -2.03 20.80 -24.46
CA SER A 544 -1.26 20.17 -23.38
C SER A 544 -1.50 18.66 -23.29
N ARG A 545 -0.54 17.87 -23.81
CA ARG A 545 -0.46 16.41 -23.62
C ARG A 545 -0.67 16.01 -22.15
N ARG A 546 -0.11 16.76 -21.21
CA ARG A 546 -0.21 16.48 -19.77
C ARG A 546 -1.63 16.66 -19.25
N ALA A 547 -2.36 17.66 -19.75
CA ALA A 547 -3.73 17.93 -19.35
C ALA A 547 -4.70 16.90 -19.95
N MET A 548 -4.49 16.49 -21.20
CA MET A 548 -5.25 15.39 -21.83
C MET A 548 -5.01 14.06 -21.12
N LEU A 549 -3.75 13.71 -20.85
CA LEU A 549 -3.43 12.49 -20.10
C LEU A 549 -4.05 12.54 -18.71
N ARG A 550 -4.02 13.67 -18.00
CA ARG A 550 -4.73 13.81 -16.71
C ARG A 550 -6.24 13.59 -16.84
N TYR A 551 -6.91 14.27 -17.78
CA TYR A 551 -8.34 14.11 -18.01
C TYR A 551 -8.69 12.64 -18.30
N TYR A 552 -7.84 11.98 -19.06
CA TYR A 552 -8.06 10.61 -19.49
C TYR A 552 -7.71 9.57 -18.44
N THR A 553 -6.61 9.75 -17.69
CA THR A 553 -6.30 8.94 -16.51
C THR A 553 -7.45 8.99 -15.52
N VAL A 554 -8.06 10.16 -15.32
CA VAL A 554 -9.27 10.30 -14.50
C VAL A 554 -10.43 9.55 -15.15
N THR A 555 -10.78 9.86 -16.40
CA THR A 555 -11.96 9.30 -17.07
C THR A 555 -11.92 7.78 -17.23
N LEU A 556 -10.79 7.23 -17.68
CA LEU A 556 -10.64 5.81 -17.98
C LEU A 556 -10.31 4.98 -16.75
N ALA A 557 -9.61 5.55 -15.75
CA ALA A 557 -9.54 4.91 -14.45
C ALA A 557 -10.95 4.67 -13.90
N PHE A 558 -11.89 5.59 -14.11
CA PHE A 558 -13.27 5.42 -13.65
C PHE A 558 -14.15 4.50 -14.52
N LEU A 559 -13.78 4.22 -15.77
CA LEU A 559 -14.56 3.35 -16.67
C LEU A 559 -14.26 1.86 -16.45
N LEU A 560 -13.01 1.50 -16.14
CA LEU A 560 -12.61 0.10 -15.96
C LEU A 560 -12.87 -0.43 -14.53
N THR A 561 -12.70 0.40 -13.49
CA THR A 561 -12.97 0.02 -12.09
C THR A 561 -12.92 1.25 -11.17
N THR A 562 -13.82 1.37 -10.18
CA THR A 562 -13.70 2.45 -9.18
C THR A 562 -12.78 2.12 -8.00
N ASN A 563 -12.06 0.98 -8.03
CA ASN A 563 -10.98 0.64 -7.10
C ASN A 563 -9.60 0.84 -7.76
N LEU A 564 -8.75 1.66 -7.13
CA LEU A 564 -7.36 1.93 -7.54
C LEU A 564 -6.48 0.67 -7.51
N GLU A 565 -6.76 -0.28 -6.61
CA GLU A 565 -5.96 -1.50 -6.43
C GLU A 565 -6.08 -2.51 -7.59
N ASN A 566 -7.22 -2.51 -8.31
CA ASN A 566 -7.52 -3.46 -9.38
C ASN A 566 -7.54 -2.83 -10.79
N ASN A 567 -7.12 -1.58 -10.90
CA ASN A 567 -7.16 -0.85 -12.15
C ASN A 567 -5.94 -1.18 -13.01
N CYS A 568 -6.07 -2.15 -13.94
CA CYS A 568 -4.97 -2.58 -14.82
C CYS A 568 -4.39 -1.44 -15.66
N PHE A 569 -5.19 -0.42 -15.97
CA PHE A 569 -4.68 0.77 -16.64
C PHE A 569 -3.70 1.53 -15.74
N LEU A 570 -4.03 1.73 -14.45
CA LEU A 570 -3.15 2.43 -13.50
C LEU A 570 -2.00 1.58 -12.97
N SER A 571 -2.18 0.26 -12.84
CA SER A 571 -1.17 -0.63 -12.25
C SER A 571 -0.23 -1.26 -13.28
N VAL A 572 -0.63 -1.32 -14.56
CA VAL A 572 0.17 -1.97 -15.62
C VAL A 572 0.41 -1.01 -16.79
N ILE A 573 -0.65 -0.53 -17.46
CA ILE A 573 -0.50 0.24 -18.70
C ILE A 573 0.18 1.59 -18.47
N LEU A 574 -0.18 2.30 -17.40
CA LEU A 574 0.34 3.64 -17.11
C LEU A 574 1.81 3.60 -16.62
N PRO A 575 2.22 2.70 -15.69
CA PRO A 575 3.63 2.48 -15.37
C PRO A 575 4.44 2.09 -16.61
N MET A 576 3.94 1.14 -17.42
CA MET A 576 4.61 0.73 -18.66
C MET A 576 4.69 1.88 -19.67
N ALA A 577 3.72 2.79 -19.72
CA ALA A 577 3.77 3.96 -20.56
C ALA A 577 4.90 4.93 -20.14
N PHE A 578 5.19 5.06 -18.84
CA PHE A 578 6.32 5.88 -18.37
C PHE A 578 7.68 5.31 -18.82
N GLU A 579 7.78 4.00 -18.97
CA GLU A 579 9.00 3.30 -19.41
C GLU A 579 9.08 3.15 -20.94
N CYS A 580 7.93 3.14 -21.63
CA CYS A 580 7.82 2.99 -23.08
C CYS A 580 7.26 4.26 -23.74
N PRO A 581 8.10 5.10 -24.36
CA PRO A 581 7.65 6.32 -25.02
C PRO A 581 6.54 6.07 -26.04
N THR A 582 6.66 5.02 -26.84
CA THR A 582 5.67 4.64 -27.87
C THR A 582 4.30 4.35 -27.26
N LEU A 583 4.24 3.67 -26.12
CA LEU A 583 3.00 3.44 -25.39
C LEU A 583 2.43 4.74 -24.81
N THR A 584 3.26 5.67 -24.34
CA THR A 584 2.81 7.03 -23.95
C THR A 584 2.16 7.78 -25.12
N TYR A 585 2.74 7.71 -26.33
CA TYR A 585 2.13 8.28 -27.54
C TYR A 585 0.77 7.61 -27.83
N ALA A 586 0.70 6.27 -27.75
CA ALA A 586 -0.53 5.51 -27.96
C ALA A 586 -1.64 5.90 -26.98
N VAL A 587 -1.35 5.98 -25.68
CA VAL A 587 -2.33 6.40 -24.67
C VAL A 587 -2.80 7.84 -24.91
N SER A 588 -1.93 8.73 -25.41
CA SER A 588 -2.30 10.11 -25.77
C SER A 588 -3.23 10.16 -27.00
N ALA A 589 -2.96 9.33 -28.02
CA ALA A 589 -3.82 9.21 -29.20
C ALA A 589 -5.19 8.63 -28.85
N TRP A 590 -5.20 7.65 -27.95
CA TRP A 590 -6.42 7.05 -27.43
C TRP A 590 -7.26 8.07 -26.64
N ALA A 591 -6.62 8.84 -25.76
CA ALA A 591 -7.24 9.92 -25.00
C ALA A 591 -7.89 11.01 -25.87
N SER A 592 -7.14 11.52 -26.84
CA SER A 592 -7.62 12.55 -27.76
C SER A 592 -8.76 12.05 -28.66
N SER A 593 -8.74 10.77 -29.04
CA SER A 593 -9.83 10.14 -29.80
C SER A 593 -11.14 10.07 -29.00
N HIS A 594 -11.07 9.74 -27.71
CA HIS A 594 -12.23 9.78 -26.82
C HIS A 594 -12.79 11.20 -26.63
N LEU A 595 -11.91 12.20 -26.53
CA LEU A 595 -12.32 13.61 -26.45
C LEU A 595 -13.02 14.05 -27.75
N ALA A 596 -12.53 13.60 -28.91
CA ALA A 596 -13.12 13.92 -30.21
C ALA A 596 -14.56 13.38 -30.40
N LEU A 597 -14.96 12.35 -29.65
CA LEU A 597 -16.36 11.89 -29.61
C LEU A 597 -17.29 12.85 -28.89
N ARG A 598 -16.78 13.63 -27.94
CA ARG A 598 -17.57 14.58 -27.14
C ARG A 598 -17.50 16.00 -27.69
N ASP A 599 -16.39 16.37 -28.30
CA ASP A 599 -16.14 17.71 -28.82
C ASP A 599 -15.37 17.66 -30.14
N ASN A 600 -16.00 18.20 -31.20
CA ASN A 600 -15.44 18.26 -32.54
C ASN A 600 -14.12 19.04 -32.63
N ALA A 601 -13.82 19.95 -31.69
CA ALA A 601 -12.57 20.71 -31.66
C ALA A 601 -11.33 19.79 -31.53
N PHE A 602 -11.47 18.60 -30.95
CA PHE A 602 -10.38 17.65 -30.75
C PHE A 602 -10.13 16.73 -31.95
N LYS A 603 -10.95 16.77 -33.01
CA LYS A 603 -10.80 15.88 -34.18
C LYS A 603 -9.44 16.00 -34.86
N SER A 604 -8.99 17.23 -35.15
CA SER A 604 -7.69 17.47 -35.79
C SER A 604 -6.52 17.01 -34.91
N LEU A 605 -6.62 17.27 -33.61
CA LEU A 605 -5.59 16.88 -32.62
C LEU A 605 -5.51 15.35 -32.44
N ALA A 606 -6.67 14.67 -32.42
CA ALA A 606 -6.72 13.22 -32.37
C ALA A 606 -6.02 12.59 -33.58
N LEU A 607 -6.27 13.10 -34.79
CA LEU A 607 -5.58 12.66 -36.01
C LEU A 607 -4.06 12.89 -35.94
N GLN A 608 -3.62 14.05 -35.42
CA GLN A 608 -2.20 14.35 -35.26
C GLN A 608 -1.52 13.37 -34.28
N HIS A 609 -2.14 13.09 -33.13
CA HIS A 609 -1.58 12.13 -32.18
C HIS A 609 -1.56 10.71 -32.70
N ARG A 610 -2.57 10.28 -33.46
CA ARG A 610 -2.57 8.99 -34.15
C ARG A 610 -1.39 8.87 -35.10
N GLY A 611 -1.16 9.89 -35.94
CA GLY A 611 -0.02 9.93 -36.85
C GLY A 611 1.33 9.83 -36.13
N HIS A 612 1.52 10.59 -35.04
CA HIS A 612 2.73 10.52 -34.24
C HIS A 612 2.96 9.15 -33.60
N THR A 613 1.92 8.51 -33.07
CA THR A 613 2.03 7.17 -32.49
C THR A 613 2.45 6.14 -33.53
N ILE A 614 1.85 6.15 -34.72
CA ILE A 614 2.19 5.21 -35.79
C ILE A 614 3.65 5.41 -36.23
N ALA A 615 4.08 6.65 -36.46
CA ALA A 615 5.45 6.96 -36.84
C ALA A 615 6.46 6.49 -35.78
N ARG A 616 6.19 6.78 -34.50
CA ARG A 616 7.06 6.38 -33.40
C ARG A 616 7.07 4.85 -33.20
N PHE A 617 5.93 4.19 -33.37
CA PHE A 617 5.84 2.74 -33.25
C PHE A 617 6.64 2.05 -34.37
N GLN A 618 6.52 2.53 -35.61
CA GLN A 618 7.33 2.03 -36.71
C GLN A 618 8.83 2.18 -36.46
N GLU A 619 9.26 3.36 -35.97
CA GLU A 619 10.66 3.62 -35.62
C GLU A 619 11.17 2.64 -34.54
N SER A 620 10.46 2.51 -33.42
CA SER A 620 10.84 1.60 -32.33
C SER A 620 10.83 0.13 -32.75
N MET A 621 9.92 -0.27 -33.64
CA MET A 621 9.90 -1.62 -34.21
C MET A 621 11.11 -1.90 -35.12
N GLN A 622 11.57 -0.92 -35.90
CA GLN A 622 12.76 -1.05 -36.74
C GLN A 622 14.05 -1.09 -35.89
N GLN A 623 14.09 -0.33 -34.80
CA GLN A 623 15.22 -0.30 -33.86
C GLN A 623 15.27 -1.53 -32.96
N GLY A 624 14.14 -2.23 -32.79
CA GLY A 624 14.04 -3.43 -31.94
C GLY A 624 13.87 -3.11 -30.45
N ASP A 625 13.45 -1.88 -30.13
CA ASP A 625 13.41 -1.32 -28.77
C ASP A 625 12.24 -1.83 -27.91
N LEU A 626 11.30 -2.57 -28.51
CA LEU A 626 10.08 -3.02 -27.83
C LEU A 626 10.16 -4.51 -27.48
N SER A 627 9.87 -4.80 -26.19
CA SER A 627 9.57 -6.16 -25.74
C SER A 627 8.24 -6.65 -26.34
N THR A 628 7.99 -7.95 -26.30
CA THR A 628 6.74 -8.53 -26.79
C THR A 628 5.53 -7.99 -26.01
N GLU A 629 5.67 -7.79 -24.71
CA GLU A 629 4.65 -7.21 -23.82
C GLU A 629 4.38 -5.74 -24.15
N MET A 630 5.43 -4.96 -24.44
CA MET A 630 5.29 -3.56 -24.86
C MET A 630 4.62 -3.47 -26.24
N CYS A 631 4.98 -4.34 -27.17
CA CYS A 631 4.30 -4.46 -28.46
C CYS A 631 2.81 -4.79 -28.27
N LEU A 632 2.49 -5.76 -27.40
CA LEU A 632 1.12 -6.13 -27.08
C LEU A 632 0.34 -4.96 -26.47
N ALA A 633 0.92 -4.21 -25.54
CA ALA A 633 0.26 -3.06 -24.92
C ALA A 633 -0.01 -1.94 -25.93
N VAL A 634 0.95 -1.62 -26.79
CA VAL A 634 0.80 -0.61 -27.85
C VAL A 634 -0.27 -1.02 -28.85
N THR A 635 -0.24 -2.27 -29.34
CA THR A 635 -1.23 -2.76 -30.32
C THR A 635 -2.63 -2.85 -29.71
N MET A 636 -2.77 -3.27 -28.45
CA MET A 636 -4.04 -3.27 -27.73
C MET A 636 -4.65 -1.87 -27.61
N VAL A 637 -3.85 -0.85 -27.25
CA VAL A 637 -4.33 0.55 -27.18
C VAL A 637 -4.73 1.07 -28.57
N LEU A 638 -3.96 0.76 -29.60
CA LEU A 638 -4.27 1.20 -30.97
C LEU A 638 -5.52 0.53 -31.53
N CYS A 639 -5.68 -0.78 -31.36
CA CYS A 639 -6.84 -1.51 -31.84
C CYS A 639 -8.13 -1.13 -31.06
N SER A 640 -8.04 -0.91 -29.73
CA SER A 640 -9.21 -0.48 -28.93
C SER A 640 -9.68 0.92 -29.27
N MET A 641 -8.76 1.82 -29.62
CA MET A 641 -9.09 3.16 -30.10
C MET A 641 -10.01 3.15 -31.35
N GLU A 642 -9.88 2.16 -32.23
CA GLU A 642 -10.69 2.08 -33.45
C GLU A 642 -12.12 1.63 -33.18
N CYS A 643 -12.33 0.73 -32.21
CA CYS A 643 -13.67 0.37 -31.71
C CYS A 643 -14.43 1.60 -31.20
N ILE A 644 -13.72 2.61 -30.71
CA ILE A 644 -14.30 3.84 -30.15
C ILE A 644 -14.62 4.86 -31.24
N SER A 645 -13.80 4.96 -32.31
CA SER A 645 -13.98 5.99 -33.34
C SER A 645 -15.00 5.69 -34.43
N GLU A 646 -15.73 4.56 -34.35
CA GLU A 646 -16.71 4.12 -35.37
C GLU A 646 -16.12 4.05 -36.80
N ALA A 647 -14.79 3.97 -36.94
CA ALA A 647 -14.09 3.86 -38.22
C ALA A 647 -14.01 2.37 -38.65
N THR A 648 -15.15 1.70 -38.59
CA THR A 648 -15.29 0.24 -38.41
C THR A 648 -15.05 -0.60 -39.66
N ASP A 649 -14.92 0.01 -40.83
CA ASP A 649 -14.83 -0.71 -42.10
C ASP A 649 -13.40 -1.20 -42.41
N CYS A 650 -12.42 -0.90 -41.53
CA CYS A 650 -10.99 -1.11 -41.77
C CYS A 650 -10.27 -1.89 -40.64
N TRP A 651 -10.98 -2.72 -39.87
CA TRP A 651 -10.36 -3.48 -38.74
C TRP A 651 -9.25 -4.46 -39.18
N TYR A 652 -9.37 -5.03 -40.38
CA TYR A 652 -8.45 -6.05 -40.89
C TYR A 652 -6.99 -5.54 -41.02
N PRO A 653 -6.72 -4.36 -41.61
CA PRO A 653 -5.40 -3.71 -41.56
C PRO A 653 -4.80 -3.55 -40.16
N HIS A 654 -5.61 -3.23 -39.15
CA HIS A 654 -5.12 -3.05 -37.77
C HIS A 654 -4.66 -4.39 -37.17
N LEU A 655 -5.40 -5.47 -37.40
CA LEU A 655 -4.98 -6.80 -36.98
C LEU A 655 -3.76 -7.30 -37.76
N ALA A 656 -3.67 -7.01 -39.06
CA ALA A 656 -2.49 -7.33 -39.84
C ALA A 656 -1.23 -6.59 -39.31
N GLY A 657 -1.39 -5.32 -38.93
CA GLY A 657 -0.35 -4.55 -38.25
C GLY A 657 0.03 -5.14 -36.87
N ALA A 658 -0.96 -5.54 -36.07
CA ALA A 658 -0.72 -6.18 -34.78
C ALA A 658 0.00 -7.54 -34.94
N ALA A 659 -0.38 -8.34 -35.94
CA ALA A 659 0.27 -9.59 -36.26
C ALA A 659 1.74 -9.39 -36.66
N ALA A 660 2.01 -8.41 -37.54
CA ALA A 660 3.37 -8.07 -37.95
C ALA A 660 4.23 -7.60 -36.76
N ALA A 661 3.63 -6.83 -35.84
CA ALA A 661 4.32 -6.35 -34.65
C ALA A 661 4.66 -7.47 -33.65
N LEU A 662 3.70 -8.35 -33.34
CA LEU A 662 3.88 -9.43 -32.37
C LEU A 662 4.78 -10.55 -32.88
N THR A 663 4.79 -10.79 -34.19
CA THR A 663 5.68 -11.79 -34.83
C THR A 663 7.05 -11.23 -35.18
N LYS A 664 7.27 -9.92 -35.02
CA LYS A 664 8.47 -9.16 -35.41
C LYS A 664 8.88 -9.39 -36.88
N ARG A 665 7.90 -9.58 -37.78
CA ARG A 665 8.12 -9.76 -39.22
C ARG A 665 7.54 -8.57 -39.99
N PRO A 666 8.34 -7.54 -40.31
CA PRO A 666 7.88 -6.42 -41.13
C PRO A 666 7.68 -6.87 -42.58
N GLY A 667 6.41 -6.99 -43.02
CA GLY A 667 6.05 -7.33 -44.41
C GLY A 667 4.57 -7.66 -44.58
N SER A 668 4.10 -7.71 -45.84
CA SER A 668 2.75 -8.18 -46.19
C SER A 668 2.61 -9.66 -45.79
N LEU A 669 1.95 -9.91 -44.66
CA LEU A 669 1.57 -11.26 -44.25
C LEU A 669 0.51 -11.77 -45.23
N HIS A 670 0.82 -12.85 -45.96
CA HIS A 670 -0.15 -13.50 -46.85
C HIS A 670 -1.37 -14.07 -46.11
N ASP A 671 -1.22 -14.37 -44.80
CA ASP A 671 -2.31 -14.77 -43.92
C ASP A 671 -2.13 -14.14 -42.52
N PRO A 672 -2.73 -12.96 -42.28
CA PRO A 672 -2.71 -12.28 -40.97
C PRO A 672 -3.37 -13.09 -39.84
N LYS A 673 -4.36 -13.94 -40.16
CA LYS A 673 -5.08 -14.76 -39.18
C LYS A 673 -4.12 -15.80 -38.59
N HIS A 674 -3.47 -16.58 -39.45
CA HIS A 674 -2.49 -17.56 -38.99
C HIS A 674 -1.33 -16.89 -38.25
N ALA A 675 -0.88 -15.73 -38.72
CA ALA A 675 0.22 -14.99 -38.10
C ALA A 675 -0.12 -14.53 -36.67
N ILE A 676 -1.28 -13.90 -36.44
CA ILE A 676 -1.66 -13.44 -35.10
C ILE A 676 -1.95 -14.62 -34.17
N GLN A 677 -2.57 -15.69 -34.67
CA GLN A 677 -2.89 -16.89 -33.89
C GLN A 677 -1.64 -17.75 -33.57
N SER A 678 -0.52 -17.56 -34.28
CA SER A 678 0.72 -18.31 -34.03
C SER A 678 1.38 -17.98 -32.68
N THR A 679 1.09 -16.79 -32.11
CA THR A 679 1.64 -16.34 -30.82
C THR A 679 0.59 -16.43 -29.72
N PHE A 680 1.02 -16.61 -28.46
CA PHE A 680 0.09 -16.62 -27.33
C PHE A 680 -0.56 -15.25 -27.13
N GLU A 681 0.25 -14.20 -27.20
CA GLU A 681 -0.13 -12.80 -27.07
C GLU A 681 -1.13 -12.40 -28.16
N GLY A 682 -0.90 -12.83 -29.40
CA GLY A 682 -1.80 -12.55 -30.51
C GLY A 682 -3.14 -13.29 -30.39
N ARG A 683 -3.15 -14.55 -29.92
CA ARG A 683 -4.41 -15.26 -29.59
C ARG A 683 -5.18 -14.53 -28.50
N TRP A 684 -4.51 -14.13 -27.42
CA TRP A 684 -5.15 -13.40 -26.33
C TRP A 684 -5.71 -12.05 -26.79
N LEU A 685 -4.94 -11.26 -27.54
CA LEU A 685 -5.35 -9.96 -28.07
C LEU A 685 -6.62 -10.09 -28.91
N LEU A 686 -6.62 -11.07 -29.82
CA LEU A 686 -7.73 -11.30 -30.72
C LEU A 686 -9.00 -11.73 -29.98
N ARG A 687 -8.87 -12.59 -28.96
CA ARG A 687 -10.00 -13.03 -28.13
C ARG A 687 -10.53 -11.90 -27.24
N ASN A 688 -9.66 -11.04 -26.71
CA ASN A 688 -10.08 -9.85 -25.96
C ASN A 688 -10.91 -8.90 -26.84
N PHE A 689 -10.44 -8.60 -28.05
CA PHE A 689 -11.20 -7.79 -29.01
C PHE A 689 -12.54 -8.42 -29.38
N ALA A 690 -12.52 -9.70 -29.72
CA ALA A 690 -13.71 -10.44 -30.09
C ALA A 690 -14.76 -10.42 -28.98
N TYR A 691 -14.37 -10.61 -27.72
CA TYR A 691 -15.31 -10.53 -26.60
C TYR A 691 -16.02 -9.18 -26.53
N HIS A 692 -15.25 -8.08 -26.54
CA HIS A 692 -15.84 -6.74 -26.46
C HIS A 692 -16.70 -6.41 -27.69
N ASP A 693 -16.26 -6.80 -28.88
CA ASP A 693 -16.99 -6.61 -30.13
C ASP A 693 -18.32 -7.39 -30.13
N VAL A 694 -18.29 -8.68 -29.81
CA VAL A 694 -19.48 -9.53 -29.76
C VAL A 694 -20.47 -9.04 -28.72
N MET A 695 -20.04 -8.71 -27.49
CA MET A 695 -20.94 -8.16 -26.46
C MET A 695 -21.53 -6.80 -26.88
N THR A 696 -20.72 -5.95 -27.51
CA THR A 696 -21.18 -4.66 -28.04
C THR A 696 -22.23 -4.87 -29.14
N SER A 697 -22.02 -5.85 -30.03
CA SER A 697 -22.95 -6.22 -31.11
C SER A 697 -24.35 -6.58 -30.57
N VAL A 698 -24.41 -7.29 -29.42
CA VAL A 698 -25.69 -7.62 -28.77
C VAL A 698 -26.32 -6.37 -28.15
N SER A 699 -25.54 -5.58 -27.41
CA SER A 699 -26.06 -4.39 -26.71
C SER A 699 -26.55 -3.28 -27.64
N LEU A 700 -25.93 -3.14 -28.82
CA LEU A 700 -26.25 -2.13 -29.83
C LEU A 700 -27.11 -2.67 -30.97
N ASP A 701 -27.45 -3.96 -30.93
CA ASP A 701 -28.24 -4.65 -31.97
C ASP A 701 -27.64 -4.49 -33.38
N CYS A 702 -26.32 -4.66 -33.48
CA CYS A 702 -25.56 -4.48 -34.72
C CYS A 702 -24.74 -5.73 -35.09
N ARG A 703 -24.18 -5.74 -36.29
CA ARG A 703 -23.28 -6.81 -36.73
C ARG A 703 -21.93 -6.69 -36.01
N PRO A 704 -21.31 -7.80 -35.55
CA PRO A 704 -19.95 -7.76 -35.02
C PRO A 704 -18.94 -7.40 -36.11
N LEU A 705 -17.88 -6.70 -35.72
CA LEU A 705 -16.79 -6.28 -36.60
C LEU A 705 -15.92 -7.47 -37.02
N ILE A 706 -15.52 -8.30 -36.04
CA ILE A 706 -14.67 -9.47 -36.25
C ILE A 706 -15.57 -10.70 -36.29
N ARG A 707 -15.65 -11.33 -37.47
CA ARG A 707 -16.40 -12.57 -37.64
C ARG A 707 -15.88 -13.68 -36.74
N GLY A 708 -16.80 -14.50 -36.23
CA GLY A 708 -16.53 -15.61 -35.32
C GLY A 708 -15.37 -16.51 -35.75
N PHE A 709 -15.32 -16.88 -37.03
CA PHE A 709 -14.30 -17.79 -37.57
C PHE A 709 -12.87 -17.23 -37.50
N TYR A 710 -12.70 -15.92 -37.35
CA TYR A 710 -11.38 -15.29 -37.34
C TYR A 710 -10.66 -15.48 -36.01
N TRP A 711 -11.42 -15.47 -34.90
CA TRP A 711 -10.88 -15.52 -33.54
C TRP A 711 -11.13 -16.84 -32.81
N ALA A 712 -12.14 -17.61 -33.22
CA ALA A 712 -12.43 -18.92 -32.67
C ALA A 712 -11.27 -19.90 -32.95
N SER A 713 -10.88 -20.65 -31.92
CA SER A 713 -9.91 -21.75 -32.04
C SER A 713 -10.63 -22.97 -32.62
N GLU A 714 -9.91 -23.84 -33.32
CA GLU A 714 -10.42 -25.17 -33.69
C GLU A 714 -10.47 -26.12 -32.48
N ASP A 715 -9.77 -25.77 -31.39
CA ASP A 715 -9.68 -26.53 -30.14
C ASP A 715 -10.42 -25.79 -29.01
N ASP A 716 -11.64 -26.24 -28.73
CA ASP A 716 -12.51 -25.77 -27.63
C ASP A 716 -12.37 -26.61 -26.34
N SER A 717 -11.41 -27.55 -26.28
CA SER A 717 -11.23 -28.41 -25.10
C SER A 717 -10.57 -27.68 -23.92
N LEU A 718 -9.92 -26.53 -24.16
CA LEU A 718 -9.19 -25.76 -23.17
C LEU A 718 -9.98 -24.55 -22.69
N ALA A 719 -9.98 -24.31 -21.37
CA ALA A 719 -10.55 -23.10 -20.80
C ALA A 719 -9.79 -21.86 -21.30
N ASP A 720 -10.53 -20.89 -21.82
CA ASP A 720 -9.99 -19.59 -22.19
C ASP A 720 -9.61 -18.80 -20.93
N PRO A 721 -8.42 -18.16 -20.88
CA PRO A 721 -7.99 -17.39 -19.71
C PRO A 721 -8.84 -16.16 -19.42
N TYR A 722 -9.63 -15.67 -20.38
CA TYR A 722 -10.44 -14.46 -20.26
C TYR A 722 -11.91 -14.77 -19.93
N PHE A 723 -12.53 -15.72 -20.62
CA PHE A 723 -13.95 -16.07 -20.44
C PHE A 723 -14.21 -17.57 -20.19
N GLY A 724 -13.19 -18.33 -19.81
CA GLY A 724 -13.33 -19.73 -19.41
C GLY A 724 -13.81 -20.63 -20.55
N PHE A 725 -14.83 -21.46 -20.29
CA PHE A 725 -15.38 -22.38 -21.28
C PHE A 725 -16.35 -21.71 -22.29
N ALA A 726 -16.43 -20.37 -22.33
CA ALA A 726 -17.40 -19.66 -23.16
C ALA A 726 -16.93 -19.32 -24.59
N SER A 727 -15.77 -19.80 -25.05
CA SER A 727 -15.23 -19.51 -26.41
C SER A 727 -16.23 -19.83 -27.52
N ARG A 728 -16.71 -21.08 -27.54
CA ARG A 728 -17.66 -21.54 -28.56
C ARG A 728 -19.01 -20.86 -28.46
N LEU A 729 -19.44 -20.58 -27.23
CA LEU A 729 -20.69 -19.89 -26.96
C LEU A 729 -20.65 -18.45 -27.48
N LEU A 730 -19.54 -17.74 -27.30
CA LEU A 730 -19.30 -16.41 -27.89
C LEU A 730 -19.33 -16.44 -29.41
N PHE A 731 -18.83 -17.50 -30.04
CA PHE A 731 -18.92 -17.68 -31.50
C PHE A 731 -20.39 -17.77 -31.94
N LEU A 732 -21.20 -18.57 -31.24
CA LEU A 732 -22.62 -18.71 -31.55
C LEU A 732 -23.42 -17.43 -31.27
N ILE A 733 -23.04 -16.66 -30.24
CA ILE A 733 -23.62 -15.33 -29.96
C ILE A 733 -23.30 -14.37 -31.13
N SER A 734 -22.05 -14.36 -31.61
CA SER A 734 -21.64 -13.59 -32.79
C SER A 734 -22.47 -13.95 -34.01
N GLU A 735 -22.63 -15.24 -34.31
CA GLU A 735 -23.42 -15.70 -35.46
C GLU A 735 -24.92 -15.37 -35.32
N THR A 736 -25.44 -15.33 -34.09
CA THR A 736 -26.80 -14.86 -33.82
C THR A 736 -26.95 -13.37 -34.13
N SER A 737 -25.98 -12.53 -33.74
CA SER A 737 -25.99 -11.09 -34.10
C SER A 737 -25.87 -10.85 -35.60
N VAL A 738 -25.09 -11.69 -36.30
CA VAL A 738 -25.04 -11.70 -37.78
C VAL A 738 -26.41 -12.07 -38.35
N LEU A 739 -27.03 -13.15 -37.86
CA LEU A 739 -28.35 -13.59 -38.30
C LEU A 739 -29.42 -12.50 -38.08
N ASN A 740 -29.40 -11.81 -36.94
CA ASN A 740 -30.30 -10.68 -36.65
C ASN A 740 -30.14 -9.54 -37.68
N SER A 741 -28.89 -9.21 -38.03
CA SER A 741 -28.60 -8.18 -39.03
C SER A 741 -29.10 -8.61 -40.41
N ASP A 742 -28.85 -9.86 -40.81
CA ASP A 742 -29.31 -10.39 -42.10
C ASP A 742 -30.85 -10.43 -42.19
N PHE A 743 -31.55 -10.70 -41.09
CA PHE A 743 -33.02 -10.58 -41.02
C PHE A 743 -33.50 -9.14 -41.21
N ALA A 744 -32.83 -8.17 -40.57
CA ALA A 744 -33.16 -6.75 -40.68
C ALA A 744 -32.95 -6.24 -42.11
N GLU A 745 -31.81 -6.56 -42.73
CA GLU A 745 -31.50 -6.21 -44.13
C GLU A 745 -32.55 -6.80 -45.09
N ALA A 746 -32.91 -8.09 -44.93
CA ALA A 746 -33.93 -8.72 -45.76
C ALA A 746 -35.34 -8.14 -45.57
N LYS A 747 -35.63 -7.56 -44.39
CA LYS A 747 -36.90 -6.86 -44.11
C LYS A 747 -36.91 -5.47 -44.72
N ASP A 748 -35.79 -4.76 -44.68
CA ASP A 748 -35.62 -3.45 -45.32
C ASP A 748 -35.63 -3.55 -46.85
N GLU A 749 -35.03 -4.58 -47.45
CA GLU A 749 -35.12 -4.85 -48.89
C GLU A 749 -36.56 -5.13 -49.36
N ARG A 750 -37.36 -5.84 -48.54
CA ARG A 750 -38.80 -6.06 -48.81
C ARG A 750 -39.64 -4.79 -48.66
N ASN A 751 -39.26 -3.89 -47.76
CA ASN A 751 -39.98 -2.64 -47.48
C ASN A 751 -39.59 -1.48 -48.42
N THR A 752 -38.37 -1.46 -48.95
CA THR A 752 -37.85 -0.33 -49.75
C THR A 752 -37.99 -0.53 -51.26
N GLY A 753 -38.32 -1.73 -51.75
CA GLY A 753 -38.66 -1.99 -53.15
C GLY A 753 -37.57 -1.62 -54.17
N ASN A 754 -36.33 -1.39 -53.71
CA ASN A 754 -35.25 -0.87 -54.56
C ASN A 754 -34.07 -1.84 -54.52
N GLY A 755 -34.02 -2.75 -55.51
CA GLY A 755 -32.83 -3.54 -55.78
C GLY A 755 -31.77 -2.66 -56.42
N SER A 756 -30.74 -2.26 -55.66
CA SER A 756 -29.39 -1.95 -56.16
C SER A 756 -28.47 -1.41 -55.06
N ASN A 757 -27.49 -2.22 -54.65
CA ASN A 757 -26.05 -1.90 -54.59
C ASN A 757 -25.33 -2.77 -53.54
N SER A 758 -24.99 -4.01 -53.92
CA SER A 758 -23.96 -4.80 -53.25
C SER A 758 -22.59 -4.49 -53.86
N HIS A 759 -21.99 -3.36 -53.48
CA HIS A 759 -20.57 -3.13 -53.71
C HIS A 759 -19.90 -3.13 -52.34
N LEU A 760 -19.48 -4.31 -51.85
CA LEU A 760 -18.42 -4.49 -50.83
C LEU A 760 -18.09 -5.97 -50.49
N THR A 761 -18.62 -6.98 -51.20
CA THR A 761 -18.41 -8.40 -50.84
C THR A 761 -17.41 -9.19 -51.71
N SER A 762 -16.71 -8.56 -52.66
CA SER A 762 -15.93 -9.31 -53.66
C SER A 762 -14.53 -9.80 -53.22
N GLU A 763 -13.97 -9.39 -52.07
CA GLU A 763 -12.60 -9.79 -51.68
C GLU A 763 -12.51 -10.72 -50.46
N MET A 764 -13.62 -11.09 -49.80
CA MET A 764 -13.62 -11.96 -48.62
C MET A 764 -14.26 -13.35 -48.81
N GLU A 765 -14.82 -13.63 -50.00
CA GLU A 765 -15.54 -14.89 -50.26
C GLU A 765 -14.65 -16.09 -50.66
N SER A 766 -13.33 -15.96 -50.73
CA SER A 766 -12.46 -17.06 -51.17
C SER A 766 -11.90 -17.95 -50.05
N PHE A 767 -12.27 -17.75 -48.78
CA PHE A 767 -11.74 -18.54 -47.67
C PHE A 767 -12.86 -19.10 -46.77
N GLY A 768 -13.32 -20.29 -47.13
CA GLY A 768 -13.77 -21.35 -46.21
C GLY A 768 -14.87 -21.01 -45.20
N SER A 769 -16.13 -21.04 -45.64
CA SER A 769 -17.28 -21.40 -44.79
C SER A 769 -18.25 -22.23 -45.61
N SER A 770 -18.02 -23.53 -45.69
CA SER A 770 -18.92 -24.47 -46.38
C SER A 770 -20.14 -24.85 -45.54
N MET A 771 -20.36 -24.22 -44.38
CA MET A 771 -21.35 -24.68 -43.39
C MET A 771 -22.68 -23.91 -43.42
N PHE A 772 -22.79 -22.78 -44.14
CA PHE A 772 -23.99 -21.92 -44.04
C PHE A 772 -24.43 -21.23 -45.34
N GLN A 773 -24.74 -22.02 -46.37
CA GLN A 773 -25.54 -21.58 -47.55
C GLN A 773 -27.05 -21.88 -47.38
N GLY A 774 -27.55 -21.99 -46.13
CA GLY A 774 -28.94 -22.36 -45.82
C GLY A 774 -29.88 -21.17 -45.60
N SER A 775 -31.19 -21.44 -45.58
CA SER A 775 -32.23 -20.46 -45.24
C SER A 775 -32.05 -19.90 -43.82
N PHE A 776 -32.62 -18.72 -43.50
CA PHE A 776 -32.52 -18.15 -42.15
C PHE A 776 -32.99 -19.11 -41.04
N SER A 777 -34.02 -19.90 -41.32
CA SER A 777 -34.54 -20.91 -40.40
C SER A 777 -33.58 -22.07 -40.18
N GLU A 778 -32.87 -22.53 -41.23
CA GLU A 778 -31.86 -23.58 -41.11
C GLU A 778 -30.65 -23.10 -40.30
N ARG A 779 -30.20 -21.86 -40.52
CA ARG A 779 -29.13 -21.23 -39.73
C ARG A 779 -29.52 -21.10 -38.26
N ALA A 780 -30.73 -20.63 -37.98
CA ALA A 780 -31.25 -20.53 -36.62
C ALA A 780 -31.34 -21.90 -35.93
N HIS A 781 -31.81 -22.92 -36.65
CA HIS A 781 -31.93 -24.27 -36.13
C HIS A 781 -30.56 -24.88 -35.81
N ALA A 782 -29.57 -24.69 -36.67
CA ALA A 782 -28.20 -25.16 -36.43
C ALA A 782 -27.57 -24.50 -35.19
N ILE A 783 -27.75 -23.18 -35.01
CA ILE A 783 -27.28 -22.48 -33.82
C ILE A 783 -28.00 -23.00 -32.56
N GLU A 784 -29.32 -23.19 -32.62
CA GLU A 784 -30.10 -23.72 -31.50
C GLU A 784 -29.66 -25.14 -31.12
N GLU A 785 -29.52 -26.03 -32.10
CA GLU A 785 -29.09 -27.42 -31.89
C GLU A 785 -27.70 -27.47 -31.24
N GLU A 786 -26.77 -26.65 -31.72
CA GLU A 786 -25.43 -26.60 -31.17
C GLU A 786 -25.40 -26.05 -29.74
N LEU A 787 -26.17 -24.98 -29.47
CA LEU A 787 -26.32 -24.45 -28.11
C LEU A 787 -26.96 -25.46 -27.15
N GLN A 788 -27.92 -26.27 -27.60
CA GLN A 788 -28.56 -27.30 -26.77
C GLN A 788 -27.65 -28.49 -26.49
N ASN A 789 -26.83 -28.88 -27.48
CA ASN A 789 -25.92 -30.01 -27.36
C ASN A 789 -24.59 -29.64 -26.68
N TRP A 790 -24.29 -28.35 -26.49
CA TRP A 790 -23.08 -27.93 -25.83
C TRP A 790 -23.04 -28.38 -24.36
N THR A 791 -21.92 -28.99 -23.98
CA THR A 791 -21.63 -29.41 -22.61
C THR A 791 -20.27 -28.87 -22.18
N SER A 792 -20.14 -28.53 -20.90
CA SER A 792 -18.87 -28.06 -20.35
C SER A 792 -17.79 -29.16 -20.51
N PRO A 793 -16.58 -28.81 -21.00
CA PRO A 793 -15.47 -29.75 -21.06
C PRO A 793 -15.15 -30.35 -19.67
N PRO A 794 -14.68 -31.62 -19.60
CA PRO A 794 -14.30 -32.27 -18.35
C PRO A 794 -13.00 -31.64 -17.79
N GLY A 795 -13.13 -30.53 -17.07
CA GLY A 795 -12.04 -29.92 -16.33
C GLY A 795 -11.98 -30.47 -14.91
N GLU A 796 -10.93 -31.24 -14.58
CA GLU A 796 -10.65 -31.63 -13.20
C GLU A 796 -10.41 -30.37 -12.33
N GLY A 797 -11.45 -29.88 -11.65
CA GLY A 797 -11.30 -29.05 -10.45
C GLY A 797 -11.72 -27.57 -10.48
N ASN A 798 -12.55 -27.07 -11.41
CA ASN A 798 -12.99 -25.65 -11.36
C ASN A 798 -14.51 -25.40 -11.58
N PRO A 799 -15.37 -25.70 -10.56
CA PRO A 799 -16.83 -25.58 -10.66
C PRO A 799 -17.36 -24.21 -11.12
N PRO A 800 -16.81 -23.05 -10.70
CA PRO A 800 -17.28 -21.75 -11.16
C PRO A 800 -17.19 -21.54 -12.68
N LEU A 801 -16.15 -22.05 -13.35
CA LEU A 801 -16.00 -21.90 -14.81
C LEU A 801 -17.04 -22.70 -15.59
N ALA A 802 -17.43 -23.88 -15.08
CA ALA A 802 -18.50 -24.67 -15.66
C ALA A 802 -19.86 -23.94 -15.52
N LEU A 803 -20.15 -23.39 -14.34
CA LEU A 803 -21.33 -22.56 -14.10
C LEU A 803 -21.38 -21.33 -15.01
N LEU A 804 -20.23 -20.71 -15.27
CA LEU A 804 -20.12 -19.59 -16.22
C LEU A 804 -20.49 -20.03 -17.64
N GLY A 805 -19.88 -21.10 -18.15
CA GLY A 805 -20.17 -21.61 -19.50
C GLY A 805 -21.65 -21.95 -19.66
N GLU A 806 -22.22 -22.65 -18.69
CA GLU A 806 -23.65 -22.96 -18.65
C GLU A 806 -24.54 -21.70 -18.63
N SER A 807 -24.13 -20.66 -17.89
CA SER A 807 -24.84 -19.37 -17.87
C SER A 807 -24.77 -18.65 -19.22
N TYR A 808 -23.60 -18.65 -19.88
CA TYR A 808 -23.42 -18.10 -21.23
C TYR A 808 -24.26 -18.84 -22.28
N ARG A 809 -24.37 -20.17 -22.17
CA ARG A 809 -25.17 -20.99 -23.08
C ARG A 809 -26.65 -20.59 -23.02
N ASN A 810 -27.19 -20.46 -21.81
CA ASN A 810 -28.57 -20.01 -21.62
C ASN A 810 -28.76 -18.56 -22.08
N ALA A 811 -27.79 -17.68 -21.88
CA ALA A 811 -27.86 -16.30 -22.37
C ALA A 811 -27.82 -16.21 -23.91
N ALA A 812 -27.02 -17.07 -24.55
CA ALA A 812 -26.98 -17.20 -26.01
C ALA A 812 -28.31 -17.72 -26.57
N LEU A 813 -28.94 -18.69 -25.90
CA LEU A 813 -30.29 -19.16 -26.25
C LEU A 813 -31.33 -18.03 -26.12
N ILE A 814 -31.27 -17.22 -25.05
CA ILE A 814 -32.13 -16.04 -24.91
C ILE A 814 -31.92 -15.08 -26.09
N HIS A 815 -30.67 -14.79 -26.47
CA HIS A 815 -30.35 -13.92 -27.61
C HIS A 815 -30.94 -14.46 -28.93
N LEU A 816 -30.79 -15.75 -29.19
CA LEU A 816 -31.35 -16.41 -30.38
C LEU A 816 -32.88 -16.36 -30.39
N TYR A 817 -33.53 -16.74 -29.29
CA TYR A 817 -35.00 -16.75 -29.20
C TYR A 817 -35.59 -15.35 -29.29
N ARG A 818 -34.92 -14.34 -28.73
CA ARG A 818 -35.29 -12.93 -28.91
C ARG A 818 -35.19 -12.51 -30.38
N THR A 819 -34.11 -12.90 -31.06
CA THR A 819 -33.91 -12.63 -32.49
C THR A 819 -35.04 -13.25 -33.32
N LEU A 820 -35.38 -14.53 -33.08
CA LEU A 820 -36.46 -15.21 -33.79
C LEU A 820 -37.83 -14.59 -33.49
N ARG A 821 -38.10 -14.23 -32.23
CA ARG A 821 -39.36 -13.61 -31.80
C ARG A 821 -39.59 -12.24 -32.47
N ARG A 822 -38.53 -11.51 -32.80
CA ARG A 822 -38.62 -10.20 -33.49
C ARG A 822 -38.93 -10.30 -34.99
N HIS A 823 -38.53 -11.39 -35.64
CA HIS A 823 -38.56 -11.51 -37.11
C HIS A 823 -39.47 -12.61 -37.65
N ILE A 824 -39.88 -13.57 -36.82
CA ILE A 824 -40.73 -14.70 -37.22
C ILE A 824 -42.07 -14.66 -36.46
N ASP A 825 -43.13 -14.36 -37.19
CA ASP A 825 -44.49 -14.33 -36.65
C ASP A 825 -45.02 -15.75 -36.35
N GLY A 826 -45.87 -15.88 -35.33
CA GLY A 826 -46.61 -17.12 -35.02
C GLY A 826 -45.98 -18.04 -33.96
N TYR A 827 -44.71 -17.83 -33.59
CA TYR A 827 -44.02 -18.67 -32.59
C TYR A 827 -43.79 -17.99 -31.23
N SER A 828 -44.30 -16.76 -31.04
CA SER A 828 -43.98 -15.92 -29.88
C SER A 828 -44.24 -16.58 -28.52
N ALA A 829 -45.34 -17.34 -28.37
CA ALA A 829 -45.66 -18.01 -27.11
C ALA A 829 -44.70 -19.17 -26.79
N ILE A 830 -44.31 -19.95 -27.80
CA ILE A 830 -43.37 -21.07 -27.65
C ILE A 830 -41.97 -20.52 -27.34
N LEU A 831 -41.55 -19.49 -28.07
CA LEU A 831 -40.26 -18.83 -27.84
C LEU A 831 -40.21 -18.17 -26.45
N GLN A 832 -41.30 -17.57 -25.98
CA GLN A 832 -41.37 -17.03 -24.61
C GLN A 832 -41.17 -18.12 -23.56
N ALA A 833 -41.84 -19.27 -23.68
CA ALA A 833 -41.67 -20.36 -22.73
C ALA A 833 -40.22 -20.88 -22.68
N LYS A 834 -39.55 -20.93 -23.84
CA LYS A 834 -38.12 -21.27 -23.92
C LYS A 834 -37.22 -20.21 -23.27
N ILE A 835 -37.53 -18.93 -23.45
CA ILE A 835 -36.82 -17.82 -22.78
C ILE A 835 -36.99 -17.91 -21.27
N ASP A 836 -38.21 -18.14 -20.78
CA ASP A 836 -38.51 -18.22 -19.34
C ASP A 836 -37.70 -19.37 -18.67
N PHE A 837 -37.58 -20.51 -19.35
CA PHE A 837 -36.72 -21.62 -18.91
C PHE A 837 -35.25 -21.21 -18.80
N CYS A 838 -34.72 -20.49 -19.80
CA CYS A 838 -33.34 -20.01 -19.78
C CYS A 838 -33.10 -18.96 -18.68
N VAL A 839 -34.06 -18.07 -18.44
CA VAL A 839 -34.00 -17.09 -17.34
C VAL A 839 -33.92 -17.80 -16.00
N GLU A 840 -34.76 -18.81 -15.77
CA GLU A 840 -34.72 -19.61 -14.55
C GLU A 840 -33.39 -20.36 -14.40
N ALA A 841 -32.87 -20.95 -15.47
CA ALA A 841 -31.57 -21.62 -15.47
C ALA A 841 -30.43 -20.66 -15.11
N ILE A 842 -30.35 -19.48 -15.72
CA ILE A 842 -29.33 -18.46 -15.38
C ILE A 842 -29.47 -18.05 -13.91
N CYS A 843 -30.70 -17.87 -13.43
CA CYS A 843 -30.96 -17.54 -12.04
C CYS A 843 -30.40 -18.60 -11.08
N ASN A 844 -30.68 -19.88 -11.36
CA ASN A 844 -30.20 -21.00 -10.55
C ASN A 844 -28.66 -21.12 -10.59
N LEU A 845 -28.08 -21.13 -11.79
CA LEU A 845 -26.62 -21.24 -11.99
C LEU A 845 -25.87 -20.08 -11.33
N SER A 846 -26.37 -18.85 -11.47
CA SER A 846 -25.73 -17.66 -10.91
C SER A 846 -25.75 -17.63 -9.38
N ARG A 847 -26.72 -18.30 -8.72
CA ARG A 847 -26.72 -18.45 -7.26
C ARG A 847 -25.54 -19.28 -6.77
N ASP A 848 -25.20 -20.33 -7.53
CA ASP A 848 -24.11 -21.26 -7.19
C ASP A 848 -22.72 -20.68 -7.49
N VAL A 849 -22.63 -19.60 -8.27
CA VAL A 849 -21.38 -18.86 -8.45
C VAL A 849 -21.07 -18.05 -7.17
N PRO A 850 -19.93 -18.31 -6.50
CA PRO A 850 -19.58 -17.62 -5.26
C PRO A 850 -19.39 -16.11 -5.47
N GLU A 851 -19.98 -15.31 -4.59
CA GLU A 851 -19.76 -13.85 -4.59
C GLU A 851 -18.28 -13.51 -4.37
N GLY A 852 -17.78 -12.53 -5.11
CA GLY A 852 -16.40 -12.05 -5.02
C GLY A 852 -15.37 -12.93 -5.74
N CYS A 853 -15.77 -14.01 -6.41
CA CYS A 853 -14.87 -14.77 -7.29
C CYS A 853 -14.58 -13.99 -8.60
N LEU A 854 -13.50 -14.32 -9.31
CA LEU A 854 -13.15 -13.62 -10.55
C LEU A 854 -14.17 -13.88 -11.67
N VAL A 855 -14.73 -15.09 -11.68
CA VAL A 855 -15.75 -15.54 -12.64
C VAL A 855 -17.04 -14.73 -12.56
N GLU A 856 -17.36 -14.17 -11.39
CA GLU A 856 -18.52 -13.29 -11.22
C GLU A 856 -18.45 -12.07 -12.15
N CYS A 857 -17.25 -11.56 -12.46
CA CYS A 857 -17.08 -10.39 -13.32
C CYS A 857 -17.63 -10.58 -14.74
N THR A 858 -17.61 -11.80 -15.26
CA THR A 858 -18.05 -12.11 -16.61
C THR A 858 -19.53 -12.53 -16.68
N LEU A 859 -20.23 -12.59 -15.53
CA LEU A 859 -21.68 -12.87 -15.46
C LEU A 859 -22.56 -11.68 -15.85
N LEU A 860 -21.98 -10.49 -16.09
CA LEU A 860 -22.77 -9.30 -16.45
C LEU A 860 -23.66 -9.55 -17.68
N PHE A 861 -23.12 -10.14 -18.73
CA PHE A 861 -23.89 -10.48 -19.94
C PHE A 861 -25.05 -11.45 -19.65
N PRO A 862 -24.82 -12.64 -19.06
CA PRO A 862 -25.94 -13.55 -18.73
C PRO A 862 -27.01 -12.93 -17.83
N LEU A 863 -26.61 -12.19 -16.79
CA LEU A 863 -27.53 -11.53 -15.88
C LEU A 863 -28.33 -10.42 -16.57
N PHE A 864 -27.70 -9.66 -17.47
CA PHE A 864 -28.37 -8.62 -18.23
C PHE A 864 -29.39 -9.19 -19.21
N MET A 865 -29.02 -10.23 -19.97
CA MET A 865 -29.92 -10.92 -20.89
C MET A 865 -31.13 -11.52 -20.15
N ALA A 866 -30.89 -12.19 -19.02
CA ALA A 866 -31.96 -12.72 -18.18
C ALA A 866 -32.83 -11.60 -17.60
N GLY A 867 -32.22 -10.53 -17.11
CA GLY A 867 -32.91 -9.40 -16.48
C GLY A 867 -33.84 -8.68 -17.44
N GLY A 868 -33.44 -8.53 -18.70
CA GLY A 868 -34.28 -7.92 -19.73
C GLY A 868 -35.56 -8.71 -20.04
N GLU A 869 -35.54 -10.03 -19.85
CA GLU A 869 -36.67 -10.92 -20.09
C GLU A 869 -37.43 -11.31 -18.81
N ALA A 870 -36.84 -11.16 -17.63
CA ALA A 870 -37.44 -11.54 -16.36
C ALA A 870 -38.84 -10.91 -16.16
N GLN A 871 -39.79 -11.77 -15.75
CA GLN A 871 -41.20 -11.44 -15.51
C GLN A 871 -41.56 -11.59 -14.02
N GLY A 872 -40.96 -12.58 -13.35
CA GLY A 872 -41.24 -12.87 -11.94
C GLY A 872 -40.49 -11.96 -10.97
N THR A 873 -41.16 -11.51 -9.91
CA THR A 873 -40.54 -10.68 -8.86
C THR A 873 -39.33 -11.35 -8.22
N GLU A 874 -39.38 -12.67 -8.00
CA GLU A 874 -38.25 -13.41 -7.42
C GLU A 874 -37.01 -13.42 -8.33
N GLN A 875 -37.21 -13.58 -9.64
CA GLN A 875 -36.13 -13.55 -10.63
C GLN A 875 -35.52 -12.14 -10.70
N ILE A 876 -36.37 -11.10 -10.75
CA ILE A 876 -35.93 -9.70 -10.79
C ILE A 876 -35.09 -9.36 -9.56
N GLU A 877 -35.57 -9.69 -8.36
CA GLU A 877 -34.83 -9.40 -7.13
C GLU A 877 -33.51 -10.17 -7.06
N MET A 878 -33.49 -11.45 -7.48
CA MET A 878 -32.24 -12.21 -7.51
C MET A 878 -31.21 -11.59 -8.49
N ILE A 879 -31.63 -11.22 -9.70
CA ILE A 879 -30.74 -10.58 -10.69
C ILE A 879 -30.24 -9.23 -10.17
N ARG A 880 -31.13 -8.42 -9.58
CA ARG A 880 -30.80 -7.16 -8.91
C ARG A 880 -29.77 -7.38 -7.82
N GLU A 881 -30.00 -8.34 -6.92
CA GLU A 881 -29.08 -8.66 -5.83
C GLU A 881 -27.71 -9.10 -6.33
N LYS A 882 -27.64 -9.92 -7.39
CA LYS A 882 -26.38 -10.36 -8.00
C LYS A 882 -25.64 -9.22 -8.70
N LEU A 883 -26.32 -8.36 -9.45
CA LEU A 883 -25.70 -7.17 -10.06
C LEU A 883 -25.23 -6.17 -9.00
N GLN A 884 -26.00 -5.95 -7.93
CA GLN A 884 -25.59 -5.12 -6.80
C GLN A 884 -24.44 -5.76 -6.00
N ALA A 885 -24.39 -7.10 -5.89
CA ALA A 885 -23.22 -7.78 -5.34
C ALA A 885 -22.00 -7.49 -6.21
N MET A 886 -22.09 -7.75 -7.52
CA MET A 886 -21.01 -7.47 -8.47
C MET A 886 -20.54 -6.01 -8.41
N GLU A 887 -21.46 -5.04 -8.31
CA GLU A 887 -21.16 -3.62 -8.14
C GLU A 887 -20.48 -3.34 -6.78
N ARG A 888 -20.98 -3.90 -5.67
CA ARG A 888 -20.36 -3.72 -4.34
C ARG A 888 -18.93 -4.26 -4.29
N TRP A 889 -18.68 -5.40 -4.94
CA TRP A 889 -17.42 -6.12 -4.90
C TRP A 889 -16.39 -5.62 -5.92
N ARG A 890 -16.83 -5.28 -7.14
CA ARG A 890 -15.97 -4.90 -8.27
C ARG A 890 -16.06 -3.44 -8.64
N LYS A 891 -17.15 -2.78 -8.25
CA LYS A 891 -17.22 -1.33 -8.32
C LYS A 891 -17.12 -0.84 -9.78
N PHE A 892 -17.60 -1.67 -10.72
CA PHE A 892 -17.61 -1.40 -12.16
C PHE A 892 -18.82 -0.55 -12.53
N ARG A 893 -18.60 0.53 -13.30
CA ARG A 893 -19.68 1.45 -13.68
C ARG A 893 -20.60 0.90 -14.77
N ASN A 894 -20.12 -0.01 -15.62
CA ASN A 894 -20.96 -0.70 -16.60
C ASN A 894 -22.02 -1.58 -15.92
N VAL A 895 -21.72 -2.21 -14.78
CA VAL A 895 -22.69 -2.96 -13.98
C VAL A 895 -23.80 -2.04 -13.46
N GLN A 896 -23.44 -0.88 -12.91
CA GLN A 896 -24.43 0.11 -12.47
C GLN A 896 -25.28 0.63 -13.64
N ALA A 897 -24.66 0.94 -14.78
CA ALA A 897 -25.40 1.39 -15.97
C ALA A 897 -26.37 0.30 -16.48
N CYS A 898 -25.96 -0.97 -16.44
CA CYS A 898 -26.82 -2.10 -16.76
C CYS A 898 -27.99 -2.20 -15.77
N LEU A 899 -27.72 -2.06 -14.46
CA LEU A 899 -28.76 -2.07 -13.43
C LEU A 899 -29.75 -0.91 -13.60
N ASP A 900 -29.28 0.30 -13.91
CA ASP A 900 -30.13 1.47 -14.18
C ASP A 900 -31.06 1.28 -15.40
N VAL A 901 -30.59 0.55 -16.40
CA VAL A 901 -31.39 0.20 -17.59
C VAL A 901 -32.41 -0.87 -17.23
N LEU A 902 -32.01 -1.93 -16.53
CA LEU A 902 -32.91 -3.00 -16.10
C LEU A 902 -33.98 -2.50 -15.14
N ASP A 903 -33.64 -1.61 -14.20
CA ASP A 903 -34.58 -0.98 -13.27
C ASP A 903 -35.68 -0.23 -14.01
N GLU A 904 -35.30 0.50 -15.06
CA GLU A 904 -36.28 1.20 -15.89
C GLU A 904 -37.13 0.23 -16.72
N VAL A 905 -36.55 -0.87 -17.21
CA VAL A 905 -37.31 -1.94 -17.89
C VAL A 905 -38.32 -2.57 -16.92
N TRP A 906 -37.89 -2.99 -15.73
CA TRP A 906 -38.75 -3.62 -14.72
C TRP A 906 -39.85 -2.67 -14.22
N ARG A 907 -39.52 -1.39 -14.03
CA ARG A 907 -40.48 -0.36 -13.66
C ARG A 907 -41.54 -0.16 -14.74
N ARG A 908 -41.15 -0.07 -16.02
CA ARG A 908 -42.09 0.06 -17.14
C ARG A 908 -42.98 -1.18 -17.32
N LYS A 909 -42.45 -2.38 -17.05
CA LYS A 909 -43.24 -3.62 -17.06
C LYS A 909 -44.28 -3.66 -15.93
N THR A 910 -43.99 -3.07 -14.76
CA THR A 910 -44.87 -3.08 -13.57
C THR A 910 -45.91 -1.94 -13.56
N ASP A 911 -45.56 -0.74 -14.04
CA ASP A 911 -46.43 0.44 -14.02
C ASP A 911 -47.61 0.38 -15.02
N GLY A 912 -47.70 -0.67 -15.84
CA GLY A 912 -48.85 -0.90 -16.73
C GLY A 912 -49.05 0.17 -17.80
N SER A 913 -48.03 0.97 -18.14
CA SER A 913 -48.06 1.94 -19.24
C SER A 913 -48.05 1.24 -20.61
N ARG A 914 -49.08 0.44 -20.88
CA ARG A 914 -49.37 -0.19 -22.17
C ARG A 914 -49.86 0.89 -23.12
N ARG A 915 -48.98 1.38 -24.00
CA ARG A 915 -49.42 1.87 -25.31
C ARG A 915 -49.63 0.63 -26.17
N SER A 916 -50.81 0.51 -26.78
CA SER A 916 -51.34 -0.65 -27.50
C SER A 916 -50.49 -1.21 -28.64
N ASP A 917 -49.38 -0.55 -28.99
CA ASP A 917 -48.60 -0.83 -30.21
C ASP A 917 -47.18 -1.34 -29.92
N TRP A 918 -46.79 -1.47 -28.63
CA TRP A 918 -45.46 -1.95 -28.20
C TRP A 918 -45.63 -3.06 -27.16
N ASP A 919 -45.86 -4.29 -27.62
CA ASP A 919 -46.26 -5.40 -26.74
C ASP A 919 -45.17 -5.86 -25.75
N HIS A 920 -43.91 -5.41 -25.88
CA HIS A 920 -42.82 -5.68 -24.92
C HIS A 920 -41.94 -4.45 -24.70
N VAL A 921 -41.68 -4.10 -23.44
CA VAL A 921 -40.66 -3.10 -23.08
C VAL A 921 -39.28 -3.73 -23.26
N ASP A 922 -38.53 -3.29 -24.28
CA ASP A 922 -37.16 -3.75 -24.55
C ASP A 922 -36.12 -2.78 -23.96
N TRP A 923 -34.97 -3.29 -23.52
CA TRP A 923 -33.86 -2.45 -23.06
C TRP A 923 -33.32 -1.56 -24.19
N LEU A 924 -33.41 -1.99 -25.44
CA LEU A 924 -32.97 -1.20 -26.60
C LEU A 924 -33.70 0.15 -26.66
N ASP A 925 -35.00 0.17 -26.31
CA ASP A 925 -35.77 1.40 -26.27
C ASP A 925 -35.29 2.33 -25.14
N VAL A 926 -34.95 1.77 -23.98
CA VAL A 926 -34.41 2.52 -22.84
C VAL A 926 -33.04 3.11 -23.18
N VAL A 927 -32.15 2.31 -23.76
CA VAL A 927 -30.79 2.73 -24.16
C VAL A 927 -30.86 3.80 -25.24
N LYS A 928 -31.70 3.59 -26.27
CA LYS A 928 -31.93 4.57 -27.36
C LYS A 928 -32.51 5.88 -26.84
N GLN A 929 -33.50 5.84 -25.95
CA GLN A 929 -34.08 7.03 -25.35
C GLN A 929 -33.07 7.83 -24.52
N ARG A 930 -32.14 7.15 -23.84
CA ARG A 930 -31.06 7.80 -23.08
C ARG A 930 -29.91 8.31 -23.95
N GLY A 931 -29.85 7.93 -25.24
CA GLY A 931 -28.72 8.21 -26.11
C GLY A 931 -27.43 7.54 -25.64
N TRP A 932 -27.53 6.39 -24.98
CA TRP A 932 -26.39 5.65 -24.44
C TRP A 932 -25.87 4.63 -25.44
N LYS A 933 -24.55 4.37 -25.38
CA LYS A 933 -23.94 3.16 -25.93
C LYS A 933 -23.58 2.27 -24.75
N LEU A 934 -24.50 1.37 -24.39
CA LEU A 934 -24.33 0.52 -23.22
C LEU A 934 -23.33 -0.58 -23.55
N SER A 935 -22.29 -0.74 -22.73
CA SER A 935 -21.37 -1.87 -22.81
C SER A 935 -21.77 -2.92 -21.79
N ILE A 936 -22.08 -4.13 -22.26
CA ILE A 936 -22.43 -5.29 -21.43
C ILE A 936 -21.27 -6.30 -21.32
N SER A 937 -20.08 -5.91 -21.81
CA SER A 937 -18.84 -6.68 -21.75
C SER A 937 -18.14 -6.55 -20.41
#